data_AF-A0AAW0E6J6-F1
#
_entry.id   AF-A0AAW0E6J6-F1
#
_cell.length_a   1.000
_cell.length_b   1.000
_cell.length_c   1.000
_cell.angle_alpha   90.00
_cell.angle_beta   90.00
_cell.angle_gamma   90.00
#
_symmetry.space_group_name_H-M   'P 1'
#
loop_
_entity.id
_entity.type
_entity.pdbx_description
1 polymer ?
#
loop_
_entity_poly.entity_id
_entity_poly.type
_entity_poly.pdbx_seq_one_letter_code
_entity_poly.pdbx_strand_id
1 'polypeptide(L)'
;MTSRQQQDIQLGDDRTQFQTADVSPSNSPPPIPRTQQQMDDGLSSLGKGSQAGDPRSDEQKKKDAELAERLSGLIEDANSRVLPLCRMIRKHIETMDSKKEDDRDERELVEQVKPLLIQAEKILNETQGTIKGADPDNRLSRKAQNHQQTHTATPEEQRLAAALKVMAEEVGGTIEWAKNKLDAYPKAKKDLGPLLDALGAPLTQIISGVCLLLGGVLNLVGKILSGLGLDSLLKGIYTALVMALEHEVVVEARPYHFGNEHSEFARLSVRTLGTFELEQAFLFKQQDFIDILTYGLQTDHPTSDKTPLKDRDNMTQDFDLWPNPALPPSQFSPVRLPGTSPESTKTLREVLRKNHEQWHCFYDELGRHNHISHHTLAVWALGAHQDVVRMGYDKNEHLQQPKGESPGVITKENWKDSLGDRRHYSSYIAFFTSVVKEIGSARAVEQYVLSHEANFGSKNKEGKTPEMLSRLQAGIMHAHIHVGYGAEFGLPGMVVEGLAEAAVSEPDSTDVIPATLWDEAQNTSSLSAKLSSVLSLGGSTASAETKENVTALDILNLIITDTSIQPQSMGLETMYADVQRTCGAKIAEHVNKWSFSPSQPSKEEIQSKIEELHFALTLMYAVPGYKGAEEGQFNADFLSCHFVTSGIFAPSLVTYLSPINQVRLLKGFFGACLSWYVSIGKPRLDLRPLFGDEELGHPRPPEEEEVKKRAHRHTLPRPENPNPWTWILREAIVNPDDHVPKCQRALAHYANLYGAREKASFSLKADAEQSGIKGIEELDGTLFLRAAALTQQRLGRDREEVPKLQIYWDRRGYMGGGDDSY
;
A
#
# COMPACT_ATOMS: atom_id res chain seq x y z
N MET A 1 -7.64 9.97 92.43
CA MET A 1 -7.50 11.20 91.62
C MET A 1 -8.18 10.90 90.28
N THR A 2 -9.50 11.08 90.19
CA THR A 2 -10.19 12.29 89.65
C THR A 2 -9.90 12.51 88.17
N SER A 3 -10.82 12.70 87.22
CA SER A 3 -12.28 12.58 87.11
C SER A 3 -12.66 13.19 85.74
N ARG A 4 -13.64 12.58 85.05
CA ARG A 4 -14.69 13.19 84.17
C ARG A 4 -14.33 14.24 83.10
N GLN A 5 -14.65 13.87 81.85
CA GLN A 5 -15.62 14.51 80.93
C GLN A 5 -15.86 16.03 81.00
N GLN A 6 -15.69 16.74 79.87
CA GLN A 6 -16.70 17.46 79.04
C GLN A 6 -16.02 18.53 78.13
N GLN A 7 -16.23 18.44 76.80
CA GLN A 7 -16.97 19.38 75.93
C GLN A 7 -16.34 20.78 75.75
N ASP A 8 -15.87 21.14 74.54
CA ASP A 8 -16.66 21.93 73.57
C ASP A 8 -15.90 22.42 72.30
N ILE A 9 -16.61 22.34 71.16
CA ILE A 9 -16.70 23.26 69.99
C ILE A 9 -15.64 23.23 68.84
N GLN A 10 -16.13 22.72 67.67
CA GLN A 10 -16.05 23.16 66.24
C GLN A 10 -14.69 23.48 65.57
N LEU A 11 -14.38 23.17 64.30
CA LEU A 11 -15.11 22.94 63.02
C LEU A 11 -14.17 22.19 62.03
N GLY A 12 -14.72 21.42 61.07
CA GLY A 12 -14.02 21.10 59.80
C GLY A 12 -14.28 19.72 59.17
N ASP A 13 -14.85 19.74 57.96
CA ASP A 13 -14.83 18.76 56.85
C ASP A 13 -15.70 17.49 56.82
N ASP A 14 -16.78 17.61 56.03
CA ASP A 14 -17.15 16.83 54.83
C ASP A 14 -16.59 15.40 54.64
N ARG A 15 -17.51 14.42 54.72
CA ARG A 15 -17.93 13.55 53.59
C ARG A 15 -18.83 12.42 54.09
N THR A 16 -20.10 12.48 53.72
CA THR A 16 -21.13 11.47 53.99
C THR A 16 -21.20 10.38 52.92
N GLN A 17 -21.78 9.27 53.36
CA GLN A 17 -21.73 7.91 52.85
C GLN A 17 -22.68 7.59 51.68
N PHE A 18 -22.25 6.58 50.90
CA PHE A 18 -22.98 5.47 50.29
C PHE A 18 -24.51 5.55 50.08
N GLN A 19 -24.93 5.38 48.82
CA GLN A 19 -26.02 4.45 48.47
C GLN A 19 -25.87 3.91 47.02
N THR A 20 -26.17 2.62 46.92
CA THR A 20 -26.44 1.71 45.78
C THR A 20 -26.66 2.31 44.38
N ALA A 21 -25.97 1.76 43.36
CA ALA A 21 -26.24 2.02 41.95
C ALA A 21 -26.77 0.77 41.23
N ASP A 22 -27.98 0.92 40.68
CA ASP A 22 -28.68 0.03 39.76
C ASP A 22 -27.94 -0.13 38.42
N VAL A 23 -28.03 -1.33 37.86
CA VAL A 23 -27.61 -1.65 36.49
C VAL A 23 -28.84 -1.52 35.58
N SER A 24 -28.76 -0.66 34.56
CA SER A 24 -29.74 -0.59 33.46
C SER A 24 -29.00 -0.48 32.11
N PRO A 25 -29.40 -1.24 31.08
CA PRO A 25 -28.81 -1.15 29.74
C PRO A 25 -29.59 -0.16 28.87
N SER A 26 -28.95 0.93 28.42
CA SER A 26 -29.53 1.84 27.42
C SER A 26 -28.99 1.53 26.02
N ASN A 27 -29.73 0.74 25.24
CA ASN A 27 -29.59 0.64 23.79
C ASN A 27 -30.97 0.80 23.16
N SER A 28 -31.35 2.05 22.88
CA SER A 28 -32.52 2.38 22.06
C SER A 28 -32.12 3.48 21.06
N PRO A 29 -32.41 3.35 19.75
CA PRO A 29 -32.20 4.42 18.78
C PRO A 29 -33.23 5.55 18.96
N PRO A 30 -32.96 6.77 18.45
CA PRO A 30 -33.86 7.91 18.59
C PRO A 30 -35.15 7.75 17.74
N PRO A 31 -36.24 8.45 18.09
CA PRO A 31 -37.53 8.30 17.42
C PRO A 31 -37.57 9.00 16.05
N ILE A 32 -38.35 8.40 15.14
CA ILE A 32 -38.54 8.84 13.75
C ILE A 32 -39.36 10.14 13.69
N PRO A 33 -38.93 11.18 12.96
CA PRO A 33 -39.78 12.33 12.67
C PRO A 33 -40.90 11.96 11.70
N ARG A 34 -42.15 12.23 12.13
CA ARG A 34 -43.36 12.10 11.30
C ARG A 34 -43.65 13.45 10.66
N THR A 35 -43.56 13.50 9.33
CA THR A 35 -44.32 14.32 8.35
C THR A 35 -43.41 14.86 7.23
N GLN A 36 -43.97 14.88 6.03
CA GLN A 36 -43.34 15.29 4.75
C GLN A 36 -42.66 16.67 4.81
N GLN A 37 -43.07 17.51 5.76
CA GLN A 37 -42.55 18.87 5.97
C GLN A 37 -41.12 18.92 6.54
N GLN A 38 -40.68 17.89 7.29
CA GLN A 38 -39.29 17.82 7.79
C GLN A 38 -38.30 17.26 6.75
N MET A 39 -38.79 16.66 5.65
CA MET A 39 -37.95 16.28 4.52
C MET A 39 -37.57 17.50 3.67
N ASP A 40 -38.50 18.45 3.48
CA ASP A 40 -38.26 19.68 2.71
C ASP A 40 -37.27 20.63 3.39
N ASP A 41 -37.32 20.76 4.73
CA ASP A 41 -36.40 21.63 5.47
C ASP A 41 -34.94 21.10 5.47
N GLY A 42 -34.75 19.77 5.48
CA GLY A 42 -33.44 19.14 5.37
C GLY A 42 -32.78 19.33 3.99
N LEU A 43 -33.58 19.44 2.92
CA LEU A 43 -33.11 19.66 1.55
C LEU A 43 -32.54 21.07 1.33
N SER A 44 -33.03 22.07 2.07
CA SER A 44 -32.55 23.46 1.93
C SER A 44 -31.11 23.68 2.44
N SER A 45 -30.57 22.75 3.24
CA SER A 45 -29.23 22.82 3.83
C SER A 45 -28.11 22.20 2.98
N LEU A 46 -28.46 21.52 1.87
CA LEU A 46 -27.51 20.94 0.93
C LEU A 46 -27.09 21.99 -0.12
N GLY A 47 -26.23 22.89 0.34
CA GLY A 47 -25.35 23.82 -0.39
C GLY A 47 -25.62 24.11 -1.87
N LYS A 48 -25.93 25.39 -2.16
CA LYS A 48 -25.71 26.02 -3.46
C LYS A 48 -24.21 25.96 -3.82
N GLY A 49 -23.81 24.94 -4.58
CA GLY A 49 -22.49 24.88 -5.23
C GLY A 49 -22.38 25.90 -6.36
N SER A 50 -21.15 26.35 -6.64
CA SER A 50 -20.84 27.36 -7.66
C SER A 50 -21.32 26.95 -9.05
N GLN A 51 -21.86 27.91 -9.80
CA GLN A 51 -22.33 27.73 -11.17
C GLN A 51 -21.14 27.54 -12.13
N ALA A 52 -20.73 26.28 -12.33
CA ALA A 52 -20.20 25.84 -13.61
C ALA A 52 -21.39 25.39 -14.47
N GLY A 53 -21.47 25.84 -15.73
CA GLY A 53 -22.64 25.58 -16.59
C GLY A 53 -22.85 24.09 -16.88
N ASP A 54 -24.10 23.61 -16.77
CA ASP A 54 -24.48 22.23 -17.12
C ASP A 54 -24.22 21.97 -18.61
N PRO A 55 -23.28 21.07 -18.97
CA PRO A 55 -22.90 20.81 -20.37
C PRO A 55 -23.99 20.08 -21.17
N ARG A 56 -25.11 19.64 -20.56
CA ARG A 56 -26.20 18.91 -21.23
C ARG A 56 -27.10 19.84 -22.06
N SER A 57 -27.54 19.36 -23.23
CA SER A 57 -28.54 20.04 -24.06
C SER A 57 -29.92 20.03 -23.40
N ASP A 58 -30.78 21.00 -23.75
CA ASP A 58 -32.13 21.09 -23.16
C ASP A 58 -33.01 19.87 -23.47
N GLU A 59 -32.80 19.24 -24.63
CA GLU A 59 -33.47 17.98 -24.98
C GLU A 59 -33.00 16.81 -24.10
N GLN A 60 -31.72 16.79 -23.74
CA GLN A 60 -31.15 15.78 -22.83
C GLN A 60 -31.68 15.98 -21.41
N LYS A 61 -31.71 17.22 -20.91
CA LYS A 61 -32.23 17.57 -19.59
C LYS A 61 -33.69 17.13 -19.41
N LYS A 62 -34.53 17.32 -20.44
CA LYS A 62 -35.94 16.90 -20.41
C LYS A 62 -36.09 15.38 -20.35
N LYS A 63 -35.30 14.62 -21.12
CA LYS A 63 -35.34 13.15 -21.12
C LYS A 63 -34.83 12.55 -19.80
N ASP A 64 -33.77 13.12 -19.23
CA ASP A 64 -33.23 12.70 -17.94
C ASP A 64 -34.27 12.93 -16.82
N ALA A 65 -34.99 14.07 -16.84
CA ALA A 65 -36.05 14.38 -15.88
C ALA A 65 -37.26 13.44 -15.98
N GLU A 66 -37.74 13.14 -17.20
CA GLU A 66 -38.83 12.18 -17.43
C GLU A 66 -38.46 10.76 -16.98
N LEU A 67 -37.19 10.35 -17.19
CA LEU A 67 -36.69 9.06 -16.71
C LEU A 67 -36.57 9.03 -15.19
N ALA A 68 -36.04 10.09 -14.57
CA ALA A 68 -35.89 10.20 -13.13
C ALA A 68 -37.24 10.07 -12.41
N GLU A 69 -38.27 10.77 -12.90
CA GLU A 69 -39.63 10.73 -12.37
C GLU A 69 -40.26 9.33 -12.49
N ARG A 70 -40.02 8.63 -13.62
CA ARG A 70 -40.49 7.26 -13.80
C ARG A 70 -39.81 6.27 -12.86
N LEU A 71 -38.48 6.39 -12.70
CA LEU A 71 -37.71 5.52 -11.81
C LEU A 71 -38.05 5.77 -10.34
N SER A 72 -38.32 7.01 -9.94
CA SER A 72 -38.71 7.32 -8.56
C SER A 72 -40.03 6.66 -8.21
N GLY A 73 -41.02 6.67 -9.11
CA GLY A 73 -42.30 5.98 -8.88
C GLY A 73 -42.14 4.47 -8.69
N LEU A 74 -41.25 3.81 -9.45
CA LEU A 74 -40.98 2.38 -9.33
C LEU A 74 -40.33 2.01 -7.98
N ILE A 75 -39.37 2.83 -7.53
CA ILE A 75 -38.66 2.61 -6.27
C ILE A 75 -39.55 2.92 -5.07
N GLU A 76 -40.38 3.96 -5.15
CA GLU A 76 -41.38 4.30 -4.14
C GLU A 76 -42.42 3.17 -3.96
N ASP A 77 -42.92 2.58 -5.06
CA ASP A 77 -43.81 1.41 -5.00
C ASP A 77 -43.14 0.21 -4.33
N ALA A 78 -41.91 -0.11 -4.74
CA ALA A 78 -41.13 -1.19 -4.16
C ALA A 78 -40.89 -1.00 -2.65
N ASN A 79 -40.56 0.22 -2.22
CA ASN A 79 -40.44 0.58 -0.81
C ASN A 79 -41.76 0.33 -0.06
N SER A 80 -42.90 0.75 -0.61
CA SER A 80 -44.19 0.56 0.05
C SER A 80 -44.51 -0.92 0.36
N ARG A 81 -43.98 -1.85 -0.47
CA ARG A 81 -44.19 -3.29 -0.37
C ARG A 81 -43.14 -4.01 0.49
N VAL A 82 -41.88 -3.60 0.43
CA VAL A 82 -40.77 -4.27 1.14
C VAL A 82 -40.64 -3.79 2.60
N LEU A 83 -40.88 -2.51 2.88
CA LEU A 83 -40.71 -1.95 4.23
C LEU A 83 -41.57 -2.64 5.31
N PRO A 84 -42.85 -3.01 5.06
CA PRO A 84 -43.62 -3.78 6.03
C PRO A 84 -42.99 -5.13 6.36
N LEU A 85 -42.38 -5.81 5.36
CA LEU A 85 -41.70 -7.09 5.56
C LEU A 85 -40.46 -6.92 6.41
N CYS A 86 -39.64 -5.89 6.16
CA CYS A 86 -38.48 -5.56 6.99
C CYS A 86 -38.87 -5.32 8.46
N ARG A 87 -39.99 -4.61 8.70
CA ARG A 87 -40.50 -4.39 10.07
C ARG A 87 -40.95 -5.69 10.74
N MET A 88 -41.61 -6.59 10.00
CA MET A 88 -41.99 -7.90 10.52
C MET A 88 -40.77 -8.75 10.86
N ILE A 89 -39.74 -8.76 9.99
CA ILE A 89 -38.47 -9.46 10.24
C ILE A 89 -37.82 -8.95 11.54
N ARG A 90 -37.69 -7.62 11.70
CA ARG A 90 -37.15 -7.02 12.92
C ARG A 90 -37.96 -7.44 14.15
N LYS A 91 -39.30 -7.36 14.07
CA LYS A 91 -40.19 -7.74 15.18
C LYS A 91 -40.02 -9.20 15.60
N HIS A 92 -39.89 -10.14 14.67
CA HIS A 92 -39.70 -11.55 15.01
C HIS A 92 -38.36 -11.79 15.72
N ILE A 93 -37.29 -11.16 15.25
CA ILE A 93 -35.94 -11.24 15.86
C ILE A 93 -35.94 -10.58 17.25
N GLU A 94 -36.55 -9.40 17.41
CA GLU A 94 -36.67 -8.73 18.71
C GLU A 94 -37.53 -9.52 19.71
N THR A 95 -38.60 -10.16 19.23
CA THR A 95 -39.45 -11.00 20.07
C THR A 95 -38.66 -12.19 20.60
N MET A 96 -37.82 -12.81 19.75
CA MET A 96 -36.90 -13.86 20.18
C MET A 96 -35.87 -13.36 21.21
N ASP A 97 -35.27 -12.19 20.98
CA ASP A 97 -34.33 -11.58 21.93
C ASP A 97 -34.96 -11.32 23.31
N SER A 98 -36.25 -10.99 23.33
CA SER A 98 -37.00 -10.69 24.57
C SER A 98 -37.38 -11.93 25.39
N LYS A 99 -37.32 -13.14 24.80
CA LYS A 99 -37.58 -14.40 25.53
C LYS A 99 -36.36 -14.76 26.41
N LYS A 100 -36.62 -15.42 27.55
CA LYS A 100 -35.56 -15.99 28.40
C LYS A 100 -34.78 -17.06 27.63
N GLU A 101 -33.51 -17.23 27.94
CA GLU A 101 -32.58 -18.09 27.19
C GLU A 101 -33.10 -19.53 26.99
N ASP A 102 -33.76 -20.10 28.02
CA ASP A 102 -34.35 -21.45 27.96
C ASP A 102 -35.64 -21.54 27.12
N ASP A 103 -36.32 -20.41 26.88
CA ASP A 103 -37.59 -20.31 26.12
C ASP A 103 -37.36 -19.89 24.65
N ARG A 104 -36.10 -19.72 24.24
CA ARG A 104 -35.71 -19.30 22.88
C ARG A 104 -35.73 -20.47 21.92
N ASP A 105 -36.68 -20.46 20.98
CA ASP A 105 -36.78 -21.45 19.90
C ASP A 105 -36.23 -20.90 18.57
N GLU A 106 -34.99 -21.29 18.23
CA GLU A 106 -34.34 -20.90 16.96
C GLU A 106 -35.08 -21.45 15.73
N ARG A 107 -35.81 -22.57 15.85
CA ARG A 107 -36.57 -23.13 14.73
C ARG A 107 -37.83 -22.31 14.46
N GLU A 108 -38.53 -21.89 15.51
CA GLU A 108 -39.68 -21.00 15.41
C GLU A 108 -39.30 -19.67 14.73
N LEU A 109 -38.13 -19.11 15.09
CA LEU A 109 -37.60 -17.90 14.45
C LEU A 109 -37.35 -18.10 12.95
N VAL A 110 -36.76 -19.23 12.56
CA VAL A 110 -36.52 -19.55 11.14
C VAL A 110 -37.83 -19.69 10.38
N GLU A 111 -38.82 -20.40 10.94
CA GLU A 111 -40.14 -20.59 10.31
C GLU A 111 -40.88 -19.27 10.09
N GLN A 112 -40.74 -18.30 10.99
CA GLN A 112 -41.39 -16.99 10.89
C GLN A 112 -40.65 -16.01 9.96
N VAL A 113 -39.31 -15.98 10.00
CA VAL A 113 -38.50 -14.99 9.27
C VAL A 113 -38.21 -15.40 7.83
N LYS A 114 -38.00 -16.69 7.56
CA LYS A 114 -37.69 -17.22 6.22
C LYS A 114 -38.70 -16.83 5.13
N PRO A 115 -40.04 -16.98 5.31
CA PRO A 115 -40.99 -16.60 4.27
C PRO A 115 -40.99 -15.09 3.98
N LEU A 116 -40.70 -14.25 4.98
CA LEU A 116 -40.63 -12.79 4.82
C LEU A 116 -39.41 -12.38 3.99
N LEU A 117 -38.26 -13.03 4.20
CA LEU A 117 -37.04 -12.79 3.42
C LEU A 117 -37.22 -13.19 1.96
N ILE A 118 -37.82 -14.36 1.70
CA ILE A 118 -38.11 -14.82 0.33
C ILE A 118 -39.08 -13.87 -0.37
N GLN A 119 -40.11 -13.38 0.35
CA GLN A 119 -41.06 -12.42 -0.22
C GLN A 119 -40.40 -11.06 -0.52
N ALA A 120 -39.54 -10.56 0.37
CA ALA A 120 -38.79 -9.33 0.15
C ALA A 120 -37.84 -9.46 -1.05
N GLU A 121 -37.13 -10.59 -1.16
CA GLU A 121 -36.24 -10.89 -2.28
C GLU A 121 -36.99 -10.91 -3.61
N LYS A 122 -38.18 -11.53 -3.64
CA LYS A 122 -39.02 -11.55 -4.83
C LYS A 122 -39.41 -10.14 -5.30
N ILE A 123 -39.83 -9.26 -4.38
CA ILE A 123 -40.23 -7.90 -4.72
C ILE A 123 -39.04 -7.09 -5.27
N LEU A 124 -37.86 -7.23 -4.67
CA LEU A 124 -36.66 -6.54 -5.15
C LEU A 124 -36.25 -7.05 -6.53
N ASN A 125 -36.27 -8.36 -6.78
CA ASN A 125 -35.98 -8.91 -8.11
C ASN A 125 -37.00 -8.46 -9.19
N GLU A 126 -38.30 -8.40 -8.87
CA GLU A 126 -39.34 -7.86 -9.76
C GLU A 126 -39.07 -6.38 -10.09
N THR A 127 -38.72 -5.60 -9.08
CA THR A 127 -38.40 -4.16 -9.20
C THR A 127 -37.16 -3.97 -10.08
N GLN A 128 -36.12 -4.76 -9.85
CA GLN A 128 -34.90 -4.74 -10.65
C GLN A 128 -35.17 -5.05 -12.12
N GLY A 129 -35.99 -6.07 -12.41
CA GLY A 129 -36.39 -6.40 -13.79
C GLY A 129 -37.14 -5.25 -14.46
N THR A 130 -38.02 -4.57 -13.72
CA THR A 130 -38.80 -3.43 -14.22
C THR A 130 -37.92 -2.20 -14.48
N ILE A 131 -36.93 -1.94 -13.62
CA ILE A 131 -35.95 -0.86 -13.80
C ILE A 131 -35.10 -1.12 -15.06
N LYS A 132 -34.63 -2.36 -15.29
CA LYS A 132 -33.92 -2.72 -16.52
C LYS A 132 -34.78 -2.52 -17.78
N GLY A 133 -36.09 -2.73 -17.69
CA GLY A 133 -37.03 -2.48 -18.79
C GLY A 133 -37.40 -1.01 -19.01
N ALA A 134 -37.03 -0.10 -18.11
CA ALA A 134 -37.36 1.32 -18.22
C ALA A 134 -36.45 2.08 -19.22
N ASP A 135 -35.26 1.57 -19.54
CA ASP A 135 -34.34 2.07 -20.60
C ASP A 135 -33.94 0.94 -21.57
N PRO A 136 -34.83 0.50 -22.48
CA PRO A 136 -34.63 -0.69 -23.32
C PRO A 136 -33.56 -0.54 -24.41
N ASP A 137 -33.20 0.69 -24.80
CA ASP A 137 -32.23 0.96 -25.87
C ASP A 137 -30.79 1.11 -25.35
N ASN A 138 -30.58 1.04 -24.02
CA ASN A 138 -29.30 1.33 -23.35
C ASN A 138 -28.66 2.66 -23.77
N ARG A 139 -29.46 3.56 -24.37
CA ARG A 139 -29.00 4.76 -25.07
C ARG A 139 -28.54 5.84 -24.10
N LEU A 140 -29.03 5.80 -22.86
CA LEU A 140 -28.70 6.74 -21.80
C LEU A 140 -27.54 6.23 -20.94
N SER A 141 -27.48 4.92 -20.63
CA SER A 141 -26.28 4.28 -20.05
C SER A 141 -25.00 4.59 -20.84
N ARG A 142 -25.08 4.55 -22.19
CA ARG A 142 -23.96 4.84 -23.10
C ARG A 142 -23.54 6.32 -23.16
N LYS A 143 -24.37 7.24 -22.66
CA LYS A 143 -24.10 8.69 -22.62
C LYS A 143 -23.78 9.20 -21.21
N ALA A 144 -24.21 8.48 -20.17
CA ALA A 144 -23.88 8.80 -18.78
C ALA A 144 -22.37 8.71 -18.50
N GLN A 145 -21.65 7.86 -19.23
CA GLN A 145 -20.17 7.77 -19.20
C GLN A 145 -19.46 9.10 -19.53
N ASN A 146 -20.09 10.02 -20.27
CA ASN A 146 -19.45 11.25 -20.76
C ASN A 146 -19.74 12.50 -19.92
N HIS A 147 -20.57 12.43 -18.88
CA HIS A 147 -20.98 13.62 -18.10
C HIS A 147 -20.75 13.48 -16.59
N GLN A 148 -19.57 12.98 -16.19
CA GLN A 148 -19.11 13.01 -14.79
C GLN A 148 -18.32 14.29 -14.44
N GLN A 149 -18.79 15.46 -14.89
CA GLN A 149 -18.26 16.74 -14.40
C GLN A 149 -19.39 17.62 -13.86
N THR A 150 -19.35 17.82 -12.54
CA THR A 150 -19.87 18.96 -11.79
C THR A 150 -21.21 19.54 -12.25
N HIS A 151 -22.33 18.86 -11.97
CA HIS A 151 -23.66 19.46 -12.03
C HIS A 151 -24.46 19.24 -10.74
N THR A 152 -25.31 20.22 -10.42
CA THR A 152 -26.23 20.27 -9.26
C THR A 152 -27.51 19.49 -9.55
N ALA A 153 -27.78 18.37 -8.89
CA ALA A 153 -28.92 17.50 -9.23
C ALA A 153 -30.27 18.23 -9.32
N THR A 154 -31.05 17.88 -10.34
CA THR A 154 -32.41 18.40 -10.60
C THR A 154 -33.41 17.93 -9.53
N PRO A 155 -34.55 18.62 -9.34
CA PRO A 155 -35.58 18.21 -8.36
C PRO A 155 -36.05 16.76 -8.54
N GLU A 156 -36.18 16.30 -9.79
CA GLU A 156 -36.58 14.93 -10.13
C GLU A 156 -35.49 13.91 -9.75
N GLU A 157 -34.21 14.23 -9.99
CA GLU A 157 -33.06 13.43 -9.55
C GLU A 157 -32.93 13.42 -8.01
N GLN A 158 -33.24 14.52 -7.33
CA GLN A 158 -33.25 14.60 -5.87
C GLN A 158 -34.35 13.72 -5.25
N ARG A 159 -35.56 13.72 -5.84
CA ARG A 159 -36.64 12.81 -5.42
C ARG A 159 -36.26 11.34 -5.59
N LEU A 160 -35.66 11.00 -6.73
CA LEU A 160 -35.16 9.66 -6.98
C LEU A 160 -34.08 9.23 -5.99
N ALA A 161 -33.13 10.11 -5.68
CA ALA A 161 -32.11 9.87 -4.67
C ALA A 161 -32.72 9.65 -3.27
N ALA A 162 -33.79 10.39 -2.92
CA ALA A 162 -34.52 10.20 -1.67
C ALA A 162 -35.23 8.84 -1.60
N ALA A 163 -35.86 8.40 -2.70
CA ALA A 163 -36.49 7.08 -2.76
C ALA A 163 -35.47 5.93 -2.62
N LEU A 164 -34.31 6.05 -3.27
CA LEU A 164 -33.20 5.10 -3.13
C LEU A 164 -32.62 5.08 -1.71
N LYS A 165 -32.50 6.26 -1.07
CA LYS A 165 -32.05 6.39 0.31
C LYS A 165 -32.94 5.59 1.25
N VAL A 166 -34.25 5.76 1.18
CA VAL A 166 -35.20 5.02 2.02
C VAL A 166 -35.05 3.51 1.83
N MET A 167 -34.89 3.06 0.59
CA MET A 167 -34.69 1.64 0.30
C MET A 167 -33.39 1.10 0.92
N ALA A 168 -32.28 1.83 0.75
CA ALA A 168 -30.98 1.43 1.27
C ALA A 168 -30.94 1.43 2.81
N GLU A 169 -31.47 2.47 3.45
CA GLU A 169 -31.55 2.60 4.91
C GLU A 169 -32.36 1.47 5.53
N GLU A 170 -33.55 1.24 5.02
CA GLU A 170 -34.48 0.33 5.68
C GLU A 170 -34.20 -1.13 5.31
N VAL A 171 -33.96 -1.43 4.03
CA VAL A 171 -33.68 -2.80 3.59
C VAL A 171 -32.25 -3.19 3.93
N GLY A 172 -31.27 -2.36 3.54
CA GLY A 172 -29.85 -2.59 3.84
C GLY A 172 -29.58 -2.59 5.35
N GLY A 173 -30.13 -1.61 6.07
CA GLY A 173 -30.01 -1.57 7.52
C GLY A 173 -30.68 -2.75 8.23
N THR A 174 -31.81 -3.28 7.71
CA THR A 174 -32.40 -4.51 8.27
C THR A 174 -31.53 -5.73 8.03
N ILE A 175 -30.90 -5.86 6.86
CA ILE A 175 -30.00 -6.98 6.54
C ILE A 175 -28.81 -7.00 7.49
N GLU A 176 -28.13 -5.87 7.65
CA GLU A 176 -26.94 -5.77 8.50
C GLU A 176 -27.29 -5.96 9.98
N TRP A 177 -28.35 -5.30 10.46
CA TRP A 177 -28.83 -5.47 11.82
C TRP A 177 -29.22 -6.92 12.12
N ALA A 178 -29.95 -7.58 11.22
CA ALA A 178 -30.37 -8.97 11.42
C ALA A 178 -29.18 -9.93 11.44
N LYS A 179 -28.18 -9.74 10.57
CA LYS A 179 -26.95 -10.54 10.57
C LYS A 179 -26.20 -10.44 11.90
N ASN A 180 -26.01 -9.22 12.40
CA ASN A 180 -25.34 -8.98 13.67
C ASN A 180 -26.11 -9.61 14.85
N LYS A 181 -27.44 -9.57 14.83
CA LYS A 181 -28.28 -10.21 15.86
C LYS A 181 -28.25 -11.73 15.80
N LEU A 182 -28.19 -12.31 14.60
CA LEU A 182 -28.14 -13.75 14.41
C LEU A 182 -26.80 -14.37 14.84
N ASP A 183 -25.75 -13.59 15.10
CA ASP A 183 -24.50 -14.10 15.69
C ASP A 183 -24.70 -14.79 17.04
N ALA A 184 -25.72 -14.37 17.80
CA ALA A 184 -26.13 -15.01 19.05
C ALA A 184 -26.92 -16.31 18.86
N TYR A 185 -27.33 -16.65 17.63
CA TYR A 185 -28.23 -17.77 17.30
C TYR A 185 -27.64 -18.64 16.17
N PRO A 186 -26.67 -19.53 16.46
CA PRO A 186 -25.91 -20.23 15.43
C PRO A 186 -26.74 -21.12 14.48
N LYS A 187 -27.86 -21.69 14.95
CA LYS A 187 -28.72 -22.53 14.10
C LYS A 187 -29.59 -21.65 13.21
N ALA A 188 -30.19 -20.60 13.76
CA ALA A 188 -30.96 -19.65 12.96
C ALA A 188 -30.07 -18.90 11.95
N LYS A 189 -28.83 -18.56 12.31
CA LYS A 189 -27.83 -17.95 11.41
C LYS A 189 -27.51 -18.82 10.21
N LYS A 190 -27.41 -20.13 10.40
CA LYS A 190 -27.12 -21.09 9.32
C LYS A 190 -28.21 -21.08 8.24
N ASP A 191 -29.48 -20.93 8.64
CA ASP A 191 -30.61 -21.01 7.72
C ASP A 191 -31.08 -19.64 7.18
N LEU A 192 -30.96 -18.57 7.98
CA LEU A 192 -31.39 -17.21 7.60
C LEU A 192 -30.25 -16.36 7.02
N GLY A 193 -29.00 -16.62 7.39
CA GLY A 193 -27.82 -15.89 6.91
C GLY A 193 -27.72 -15.86 5.38
N PRO A 194 -27.80 -17.01 4.69
CA PRO A 194 -27.76 -17.05 3.22
C PRO A 194 -28.92 -16.30 2.55
N LEU A 195 -30.10 -16.25 3.18
CA LEU A 195 -31.26 -15.51 2.65
C LEU A 195 -31.10 -13.99 2.82
N LEU A 196 -30.47 -13.56 3.92
CA LEU A 196 -30.08 -12.17 4.13
C LEU A 196 -28.98 -11.72 3.16
N ASP A 197 -28.05 -12.61 2.80
CA ASP A 197 -27.07 -12.39 1.73
C ASP A 197 -27.74 -12.28 0.36
N ALA A 198 -28.67 -13.18 0.05
CA ALA A 198 -29.43 -13.19 -1.21
C ALA A 198 -30.25 -11.90 -1.40
N LEU A 199 -30.80 -11.33 -0.33
CA LEU A 199 -31.54 -10.07 -0.37
C LEU A 199 -30.65 -8.85 -0.69
N GLY A 200 -29.36 -8.91 -0.35
CA GLY A 200 -28.40 -7.84 -0.61
C GLY A 200 -28.09 -7.63 -2.10
N ALA A 201 -28.03 -8.72 -2.88
CA ALA A 201 -27.70 -8.66 -4.29
C ALA A 201 -28.67 -7.82 -5.16
N PRO A 202 -30.00 -8.05 -5.14
CA PRO A 202 -30.93 -7.24 -5.92
C PRO A 202 -31.01 -5.79 -5.42
N LEU A 203 -30.86 -5.54 -4.11
CA LEU A 203 -30.77 -4.19 -3.55
C LEU A 203 -29.60 -3.41 -4.15
N THR A 204 -28.40 -4.01 -4.14
CA THR A 204 -27.22 -3.43 -4.77
C THR A 204 -27.44 -3.16 -6.26
N GLN A 205 -28.03 -4.10 -6.99
CA GLN A 205 -28.23 -3.98 -8.44
C GLN A 205 -29.26 -2.91 -8.81
N ILE A 206 -30.31 -2.72 -8.01
CA ILE A 206 -31.28 -1.63 -8.17
C ILE A 206 -30.57 -0.28 -8.01
N ILE A 207 -29.86 -0.09 -6.89
CA ILE A 207 -29.21 1.19 -6.60
C ILE A 207 -28.14 1.50 -7.66
N SER A 208 -27.35 0.50 -8.05
CA SER A 208 -26.30 0.66 -9.08
C SER A 208 -26.88 0.97 -10.45
N GLY A 209 -27.91 0.22 -10.86
CA GLY A 209 -28.56 0.43 -12.15
C GLY A 209 -29.13 1.83 -12.29
N VAL A 210 -29.74 2.36 -11.23
CA VAL A 210 -30.29 3.72 -11.25
C VAL A 210 -29.20 4.80 -11.18
N CYS A 211 -28.14 4.57 -10.39
CA CYS A 211 -27.01 5.50 -10.32
C CYS A 211 -26.19 5.56 -11.64
N LEU A 212 -26.17 4.48 -12.44
CA LEU A 212 -25.57 4.48 -13.78
C LEU A 212 -26.34 5.32 -14.79
N LEU A 213 -27.67 5.35 -14.66
CA LEU A 213 -28.54 6.04 -15.60
C LEU A 213 -28.52 7.56 -15.41
N LEU A 214 -28.28 8.04 -14.18
CA LEU A 214 -28.37 9.45 -13.81
C LEU A 214 -27.19 9.88 -12.93
N GLY A 215 -26.19 10.53 -13.53
CA GLY A 215 -24.96 10.95 -12.85
C GLY A 215 -25.17 11.93 -11.68
N GLY A 216 -26.26 12.72 -11.69
CA GLY A 216 -26.64 13.56 -10.55
C GLY A 216 -27.04 12.75 -9.31
N VAL A 217 -27.69 11.60 -9.50
CA VAL A 217 -28.16 10.71 -8.43
C VAL A 217 -27.00 9.98 -7.75
N LEU A 218 -25.97 9.58 -8.50
CA LEU A 218 -24.79 8.87 -7.98
C LEU A 218 -24.06 9.67 -6.89
N ASN A 219 -23.83 10.97 -7.11
CA ASN A 219 -23.15 11.84 -6.14
C ASN A 219 -23.95 12.06 -4.85
N LEU A 220 -25.28 12.12 -4.95
CA LEU A 220 -26.17 12.23 -3.80
C LEU A 220 -26.22 10.92 -3.02
N VAL A 221 -26.44 9.80 -3.71
CA VAL A 221 -26.53 8.46 -3.08
C VAL A 221 -25.19 8.06 -2.46
N GLY A 222 -24.05 8.39 -3.08
CA GLY A 222 -22.72 8.13 -2.53
C GLY A 222 -22.47 8.86 -1.20
N LYS A 223 -22.88 10.12 -1.07
CA LYS A 223 -22.78 10.87 0.19
C LYS A 223 -23.74 10.35 1.26
N ILE A 224 -24.93 9.92 0.84
CA ILE A 224 -25.96 9.39 1.74
C ILE A 224 -25.52 8.06 2.35
N LEU A 225 -25.06 7.11 1.53
CA LEU A 225 -24.68 5.77 1.99
C LEU A 225 -23.49 5.78 2.95
N SER A 226 -22.48 6.62 2.69
CA SER A 226 -21.35 6.80 3.60
C SER A 226 -21.77 7.42 4.95
N GLY A 227 -22.80 8.26 4.97
CA GLY A 227 -23.35 8.85 6.20
C GLY A 227 -24.14 7.87 7.07
N LEU A 228 -24.49 6.70 6.55
CA LEU A 228 -25.34 5.70 7.20
C LEU A 228 -24.58 4.46 7.69
N GLY A 229 -23.26 4.40 7.46
CA GLY A 229 -22.42 3.26 7.83
C GLY A 229 -22.64 2.00 6.97
N LEU A 230 -23.35 2.10 5.83
CA LEU A 230 -23.64 0.98 4.93
C LEU A 230 -22.48 0.72 3.94
N ASP A 231 -21.25 0.64 4.43
CA ASP A 231 -20.02 0.58 3.63
C ASP A 231 -19.94 -0.68 2.74
N SER A 232 -20.57 -1.77 3.17
CA SER A 232 -20.65 -3.02 2.41
C SER A 232 -21.56 -2.88 1.18
N LEU A 233 -22.68 -2.17 1.31
CA LEU A 233 -23.61 -1.90 0.22
C LEU A 233 -23.00 -0.90 -0.77
N LEU A 234 -22.32 0.14 -0.27
CA LEU A 234 -21.58 1.10 -1.08
C LEU A 234 -20.53 0.39 -1.96
N LYS A 235 -19.72 -0.51 -1.38
CA LYS A 235 -18.74 -1.32 -2.12
C LYS A 235 -19.40 -2.21 -3.17
N GLY A 236 -20.53 -2.84 -2.83
CA GLY A 236 -21.32 -3.63 -3.78
C GLY A 236 -21.79 -2.80 -4.97
N ILE A 237 -22.23 -1.56 -4.72
CA ILE A 237 -22.71 -0.65 -5.77
C ILE A 237 -21.59 -0.25 -6.72
N TYR A 238 -20.45 0.17 -6.17
CA TYR A 238 -19.25 0.45 -6.98
C TYR A 238 -18.82 -0.76 -7.82
N THR A 239 -18.90 -1.97 -7.25
CA THR A 239 -18.56 -3.20 -7.97
C THR A 239 -19.49 -3.45 -9.15
N ALA A 240 -20.81 -3.29 -8.97
CA ALA A 240 -21.78 -3.49 -10.04
C ALA A 240 -21.71 -2.39 -11.12
N LEU A 241 -21.39 -1.15 -10.74
CA LEU A 241 -21.11 -0.06 -11.67
C LEU A 241 -19.92 -0.36 -12.57
N VAL A 242 -18.83 -0.89 -12.00
CA VAL A 242 -17.62 -1.26 -12.76
C VAL A 242 -17.92 -2.36 -13.78
N MET A 243 -18.68 -3.40 -13.40
CA MET A 243 -19.01 -4.51 -14.29
C MET A 243 -19.91 -4.12 -15.49
N ALA A 244 -20.77 -3.11 -15.34
CA ALA A 244 -21.66 -2.68 -16.42
C ALA A 244 -20.94 -1.89 -17.53
N LEU A 245 -19.78 -1.30 -17.24
CA LEU A 245 -19.03 -0.44 -18.16
C LEU A 245 -18.12 -1.24 -19.13
N GLU A 246 -17.96 -2.55 -18.93
CA GLU A 246 -16.99 -3.41 -19.65
C GLU A 246 -17.55 -4.10 -20.92
N HIS A 247 -18.84 -3.94 -21.25
CA HIS A 247 -19.54 -4.86 -22.18
C HIS A 247 -19.78 -4.42 -23.65
N GLU A 248 -19.24 -3.32 -24.17
CA GLU A 248 -19.44 -2.93 -25.59
C GLU A 248 -18.12 -2.68 -26.38
N VAL A 249 -17.62 -3.70 -27.08
CA VAL A 249 -16.66 -3.55 -28.19
C VAL A 249 -17.35 -3.98 -29.49
N VAL A 250 -17.62 -3.03 -30.39
CA VAL A 250 -18.21 -3.29 -31.71
C VAL A 250 -17.11 -3.26 -32.79
N VAL A 251 -16.94 -4.34 -33.54
CA VAL A 251 -15.95 -4.48 -34.62
C VAL A 251 -16.64 -4.30 -35.98
N GLU A 252 -16.31 -3.25 -36.74
CA GLU A 252 -16.71 -3.09 -38.14
C GLU A 252 -15.55 -3.40 -39.09
N ALA A 253 -15.76 -4.33 -40.03
CA ALA A 253 -14.83 -4.62 -41.12
C ALA A 253 -15.28 -3.90 -42.40
N ARG A 254 -14.37 -3.18 -43.07
CA ARG A 254 -14.60 -2.67 -44.44
C ARG A 254 -13.48 -3.12 -45.39
N PRO A 255 -13.81 -3.60 -46.61
CA PRO A 255 -12.81 -3.98 -47.60
C PRO A 255 -12.24 -2.75 -48.33
N TYR A 256 -10.93 -2.77 -48.59
CA TYR A 256 -10.22 -1.78 -49.40
C TYR A 256 -9.57 -2.51 -50.59
N HIS A 257 -9.71 -2.00 -51.82
CA HIS A 257 -9.12 -2.59 -53.03
C HIS A 257 -8.04 -1.65 -53.60
N PHE A 258 -6.82 -2.17 -53.80
CA PHE A 258 -5.85 -1.62 -54.75
C PHE A 258 -5.10 -2.76 -55.45
N GLY A 259 -4.83 -2.56 -56.74
CA GLY A 259 -4.68 -3.60 -57.74
C GLY A 259 -3.34 -4.31 -57.84
N ASN A 260 -3.44 -5.49 -58.47
CA ASN A 260 -2.43 -6.37 -59.08
C ASN A 260 -1.09 -6.50 -58.35
N GLU A 261 -1.07 -7.33 -57.32
CA GLU A 261 -0.46 -8.67 -57.31
C GLU A 261 -0.72 -9.30 -55.92
N HIS A 262 -0.85 -10.63 -55.88
CA HIS A 262 -1.46 -11.37 -54.77
C HIS A 262 -0.74 -11.22 -53.41
N SER A 263 -1.37 -10.51 -52.47
CA SER A 263 -1.27 -10.77 -51.02
C SER A 263 -2.46 -10.14 -50.28
N GLU A 264 -3.32 -10.96 -49.64
CA GLU A 264 -4.38 -10.48 -48.75
C GLU A 264 -3.79 -10.13 -47.37
N PHE A 265 -3.91 -8.87 -46.95
CA PHE A 265 -3.77 -8.48 -45.54
C PHE A 265 -4.97 -7.63 -45.12
N ALA A 266 -5.74 -8.13 -44.15
CA ALA A 266 -6.75 -7.33 -43.45
C ALA A 266 -6.05 -6.41 -42.45
N ARG A 267 -6.31 -5.09 -42.53
CA ARG A 267 -5.80 -4.13 -41.55
C ARG A 267 -6.85 -3.94 -40.45
N LEU A 268 -6.57 -4.44 -39.25
CA LEU A 268 -7.34 -4.11 -38.04
C LEU A 268 -7.10 -2.62 -37.72
N SER A 269 -8.13 -1.79 -37.76
CA SER A 269 -8.05 -0.43 -37.21
C SER A 269 -8.84 -0.40 -35.90
N VAL A 270 -8.11 -0.41 -34.79
CA VAL A 270 -8.65 -0.08 -33.48
C VAL A 270 -8.71 1.45 -33.41
N ARG A 271 -9.91 2.03 -33.39
CA ARG A 271 -10.11 3.43 -33.03
C ARG A 271 -10.37 3.49 -31.53
N THR A 272 -9.36 3.83 -30.75
CA THR A 272 -9.53 4.33 -29.39
C THR A 272 -10.01 5.78 -29.47
N LEU A 273 -11.26 6.02 -29.08
CA LEU A 273 -11.79 7.37 -28.88
C LEU A 273 -11.71 7.69 -27.38
N GLY A 274 -10.80 8.59 -27.02
CA GLY A 274 -10.88 9.40 -25.79
C GLY A 274 -10.34 8.76 -24.51
N THR A 275 -9.25 9.35 -24.02
CA THR A 275 -8.68 9.18 -22.68
C THR A 275 -9.54 9.88 -21.62
N PHE A 276 -9.93 9.21 -20.53
CA PHE A 276 -10.07 9.80 -19.18
C PHE A 276 -10.11 8.72 -18.08
N GLU A 277 -9.61 9.11 -16.91
CA GLU A 277 -9.18 8.37 -15.73
C GLU A 277 -10.25 7.50 -15.05
N LEU A 278 -10.03 6.19 -14.93
CA LEU A 278 -10.63 5.30 -13.93
C LEU A 278 -9.74 4.05 -13.77
N GLU A 279 -8.53 4.23 -13.23
CA GLU A 279 -7.48 3.20 -13.22
C GLU A 279 -7.22 2.57 -11.84
N GLN A 280 -8.25 2.44 -11.00
CA GLN A 280 -8.09 1.95 -9.62
C GLN A 280 -8.98 0.74 -9.23
N ALA A 281 -9.80 0.20 -10.13
CA ALA A 281 -10.59 -1.01 -9.85
C ALA A 281 -10.16 -2.25 -10.68
N PHE A 282 -9.16 -2.11 -11.54
CA PHE A 282 -8.86 -3.06 -12.62
C PHE A 282 -8.06 -4.33 -12.20
N LEU A 283 -7.79 -4.55 -10.91
CA LEU A 283 -6.87 -5.63 -10.49
C LEU A 283 -7.45 -6.69 -9.54
N PHE A 284 -8.77 -6.72 -9.31
CA PHE A 284 -9.33 -7.61 -8.28
C PHE A 284 -10.15 -8.81 -8.75
N LYS A 285 -10.39 -9.03 -10.06
CA LYS A 285 -11.09 -10.23 -10.56
C LYS A 285 -10.62 -10.77 -11.92
N GLN A 286 -9.40 -10.48 -12.35
CA GLN A 286 -8.88 -11.01 -13.61
C GLN A 286 -8.48 -12.50 -13.53
N GLN A 287 -8.24 -13.04 -12.34
CA GLN A 287 -7.71 -14.40 -12.18
C GLN A 287 -8.77 -15.50 -12.41
N ASP A 288 -10.02 -15.29 -11.99
CA ASP A 288 -11.06 -16.34 -12.09
C ASP A 288 -11.70 -16.45 -13.48
N PHE A 289 -11.66 -15.39 -14.30
CA PHE A 289 -12.27 -15.39 -15.65
C PHE A 289 -11.30 -15.90 -16.74
N ILE A 290 -9.98 -15.76 -16.52
CA ILE A 290 -8.96 -16.29 -17.43
C ILE A 290 -8.86 -17.81 -17.33
N ASP A 291 -9.07 -18.41 -16.16
CA ASP A 291 -9.08 -19.87 -16.01
C ASP A 291 -10.26 -20.55 -16.74
N ILE A 292 -11.40 -19.87 -16.88
CA ILE A 292 -12.58 -20.38 -17.62
C ILE A 292 -12.40 -20.29 -19.14
N LEU A 293 -11.76 -19.22 -19.63
CA LEU A 293 -11.51 -19.05 -21.08
C LEU A 293 -10.31 -19.85 -21.58
N THR A 294 -9.29 -20.10 -20.74
CA THR A 294 -8.10 -20.88 -21.12
C THR A 294 -8.40 -22.37 -21.21
N TYR A 295 -9.44 -22.87 -20.54
CA TYR A 295 -9.92 -24.25 -20.68
C TYR A 295 -10.80 -24.52 -21.91
N GLY A 296 -11.23 -23.47 -22.63
CA GLY A 296 -12.19 -23.57 -23.74
C GLY A 296 -11.60 -23.61 -25.16
N LEU A 297 -10.27 -23.47 -25.32
CA LEU A 297 -9.63 -23.33 -26.64
C LEU A 297 -8.48 -24.32 -26.89
N GLN A 298 -8.60 -25.57 -26.41
CA GLN A 298 -7.89 -26.70 -27.01
C GLN A 298 -8.77 -27.33 -28.09
N THR A 299 -8.50 -27.00 -29.34
CA THR A 299 -9.03 -27.75 -30.49
C THR A 299 -8.10 -28.93 -30.74
N ASP A 300 -8.39 -30.07 -30.12
CA ASP A 300 -7.76 -31.34 -30.48
C ASP A 300 -8.44 -31.94 -31.72
N HIS A 301 -7.65 -32.15 -32.76
CA HIS A 301 -7.95 -33.14 -33.79
C HIS A 301 -7.70 -34.56 -33.23
N PRO A 302 -8.55 -35.56 -33.54
CA PRO A 302 -8.48 -36.84 -32.87
C PRO A 302 -7.45 -37.77 -33.52
N THR A 303 -6.56 -38.36 -32.72
CA THR A 303 -6.03 -39.70 -33.00
C THR A 303 -6.14 -40.56 -31.75
N SER A 304 -6.62 -41.79 -31.98
CA SER A 304 -7.04 -42.76 -30.98
C SER A 304 -5.87 -43.33 -30.19
N ASP A 305 -5.98 -43.32 -28.86
CA ASP A 305 -5.75 -44.56 -28.11
C ASP A 305 -6.41 -44.53 -26.73
N LYS A 306 -7.01 -45.67 -26.36
CA LYS A 306 -7.81 -45.84 -25.15
C LYS A 306 -6.94 -46.35 -24.00
N THR A 307 -6.85 -45.58 -22.92
CA THR A 307 -6.57 -46.11 -21.58
C THR A 307 -7.40 -45.36 -20.53
N PRO A 308 -7.95 -46.03 -19.51
CA PRO A 308 -9.04 -45.48 -18.71
C PRO A 308 -8.55 -44.61 -17.54
N LEU A 309 -9.19 -43.45 -17.40
CA LEU A 309 -9.12 -42.55 -16.25
C LEU A 309 -9.55 -43.27 -14.96
N LYS A 310 -8.65 -43.29 -13.97
CA LYS A 310 -8.98 -43.23 -12.55
C LYS A 310 -8.12 -42.14 -11.92
N ASP A 311 -8.71 -41.47 -10.94
CA ASP A 311 -8.16 -40.41 -10.10
C ASP A 311 -8.35 -38.98 -10.64
N ARG A 312 -9.58 -38.48 -10.49
CA ARG A 312 -9.85 -37.06 -10.29
C ARG A 312 -10.44 -36.89 -8.89
N ASP A 313 -9.56 -36.86 -7.89
CA ASP A 313 -9.87 -36.31 -6.58
C ASP A 313 -9.56 -34.80 -6.58
N ASN A 314 -10.51 -34.02 -6.04
CA ASN A 314 -10.49 -32.61 -5.65
C ASN A 314 -9.18 -31.80 -5.85
N MET A 315 -9.18 -30.85 -6.81
CA MET A 315 -8.25 -29.71 -6.75
C MET A 315 -8.86 -28.59 -5.90
N THR A 316 -8.46 -28.52 -4.64
CA THR A 316 -8.35 -27.23 -3.95
C THR A 316 -7.26 -26.43 -4.64
N GLN A 317 -7.52 -25.19 -5.09
CA GLN A 317 -6.46 -24.30 -5.57
C GLN A 317 -5.44 -24.10 -4.43
N ASP A 318 -4.27 -24.72 -4.56
CA ASP A 318 -3.20 -24.60 -3.58
C ASP A 318 -2.65 -23.16 -3.58
N PHE A 319 -2.45 -22.62 -2.38
CA PHE A 319 -1.87 -21.29 -2.19
C PHE A 319 -0.39 -21.31 -2.59
N ASP A 320 -0.08 -20.74 -3.76
CA ASP A 320 1.30 -20.65 -4.28
C ASP A 320 2.03 -19.47 -3.64
N LEU A 321 3.09 -19.75 -2.87
CA LEU A 321 3.99 -18.73 -2.32
C LEU A 321 4.87 -18.07 -3.40
N TRP A 322 5.07 -18.77 -4.52
CA TRP A 322 5.99 -18.40 -5.60
C TRP A 322 5.26 -18.38 -6.95
N PRO A 323 4.20 -17.56 -7.11
CA PRO A 323 3.53 -17.40 -8.39
C PRO A 323 4.49 -16.76 -9.41
N ASN A 324 4.07 -16.68 -10.68
CA ASN A 324 4.80 -15.84 -11.62
C ASN A 324 4.81 -14.39 -11.09
N PRO A 325 5.96 -13.69 -11.13
CA PRO A 325 6.03 -12.31 -10.66
C PRO A 325 4.99 -11.42 -11.35
N ALA A 326 4.28 -10.63 -10.56
CA ALA A 326 3.29 -9.68 -11.05
C ALA A 326 3.94 -8.46 -11.72
N LEU A 327 3.11 -7.71 -12.47
CA LEU A 327 3.49 -6.39 -12.96
C LEU A 327 3.69 -5.42 -11.77
N PRO A 328 4.50 -4.35 -11.94
CA PRO A 328 4.69 -3.33 -10.91
C PRO A 328 3.33 -2.79 -10.42
N PRO A 329 3.13 -2.66 -9.10
CA PRO A 329 1.79 -2.39 -8.54
C PRO A 329 1.31 -0.95 -8.73
N SER A 330 2.20 -0.04 -9.14
CA SER A 330 1.86 1.32 -9.52
C SER A 330 2.88 1.86 -10.53
N GLN A 331 2.53 2.93 -11.24
CA GLN A 331 3.44 3.61 -12.17
C GLN A 331 4.72 4.16 -11.51
N PHE A 332 4.69 4.37 -10.19
CA PHE A 332 5.84 4.82 -9.41
C PHE A 332 6.73 3.67 -8.92
N SER A 333 6.25 2.43 -9.07
CA SER A 333 7.00 1.23 -8.70
C SER A 333 8.04 0.88 -9.76
N PRO A 334 9.14 0.17 -9.39
CA PRO A 334 10.22 -0.18 -10.32
C PRO A 334 9.79 -0.90 -11.59
N VAL A 335 10.16 -0.35 -12.74
CA VAL A 335 9.88 -0.93 -14.06
C VAL A 335 10.74 -2.19 -14.28
N ARG A 336 10.21 -3.16 -15.05
CA ARG A 336 10.95 -4.36 -15.50
C ARG A 336 11.61 -4.07 -16.85
N LEU A 337 12.91 -4.36 -16.98
CA LEU A 337 13.58 -4.27 -18.27
C LEU A 337 13.20 -5.46 -19.17
N PRO A 338 13.12 -5.24 -20.49
CA PRO A 338 12.89 -6.33 -21.43
C PRO A 338 14.06 -7.32 -21.40
N GLY A 339 13.74 -8.60 -21.58
CA GLY A 339 14.74 -9.69 -21.59
C GLY A 339 14.29 -10.95 -20.83
N THR A 340 13.29 -10.83 -19.96
CA THR A 340 12.70 -11.98 -19.27
C THR A 340 11.98 -12.92 -20.24
N SER A 341 12.08 -14.22 -19.98
CA SER A 341 11.45 -15.29 -20.75
C SER A 341 10.68 -16.25 -19.82
N PRO A 342 9.81 -17.13 -20.37
CA PRO A 342 9.20 -18.19 -19.58
C PRO A 342 10.23 -19.04 -18.83
N GLU A 343 11.38 -19.32 -19.44
CA GLU A 343 12.44 -20.15 -18.86
C GLU A 343 13.22 -19.43 -17.77
N SER A 344 13.54 -18.13 -17.94
CA SER A 344 14.18 -17.35 -16.87
C SER A 344 13.24 -17.16 -15.68
N THR A 345 11.94 -16.98 -15.92
CA THR A 345 10.90 -16.90 -14.89
C THR A 345 10.71 -18.23 -14.17
N LYS A 346 10.71 -19.35 -14.89
CA LYS A 346 10.69 -20.69 -14.29
C LYS A 346 11.90 -20.91 -13.39
N THR A 347 13.09 -20.56 -13.87
CA THR A 347 14.34 -20.70 -13.09
C THR A 347 14.32 -19.85 -11.84
N LEU A 348 13.83 -18.60 -11.92
CA LEU A 348 13.63 -17.74 -10.75
C LEU A 348 12.73 -18.42 -9.70
N ARG A 349 11.58 -18.96 -10.11
CA ARG A 349 10.64 -19.64 -9.20
C ARG A 349 11.25 -20.89 -8.56
N GLU A 350 12.02 -21.66 -9.31
CA GLU A 350 12.76 -22.83 -8.78
C GLU A 350 13.77 -22.41 -7.71
N VAL A 351 14.56 -21.38 -8.00
CA VAL A 351 15.58 -20.81 -7.11
C VAL A 351 14.96 -20.27 -5.82
N LEU A 352 13.88 -19.49 -5.91
CA LEU A 352 13.20 -18.93 -4.75
C LEU A 352 12.58 -20.03 -3.87
N ARG A 353 11.94 -21.03 -4.48
CA ARG A 353 11.39 -22.18 -3.74
C ARG A 353 12.50 -22.97 -3.03
N LYS A 354 13.61 -23.25 -3.73
CA LYS A 354 14.76 -23.94 -3.15
C LYS A 354 15.33 -23.16 -1.96
N ASN A 355 15.48 -21.84 -2.10
CA ASN A 355 15.96 -20.97 -1.03
C ASN A 355 15.04 -21.03 0.20
N HIS A 356 13.73 -20.87 -0.02
CA HIS A 356 12.70 -20.92 1.02
C HIS A 356 12.68 -22.24 1.80
N GLU A 357 12.87 -23.35 1.10
CA GLU A 357 12.82 -24.69 1.69
C GLU A 357 14.07 -24.99 2.51
N GLN A 358 15.26 -24.62 1.99
CA GLN A 358 16.53 -25.11 2.51
C GLN A 358 17.21 -24.16 3.50
N TRP A 359 17.14 -22.85 3.28
CA TRP A 359 18.05 -21.90 3.92
C TRP A 359 17.39 -21.04 4.98
N HIS A 360 18.18 -20.65 5.98
CA HIS A 360 17.82 -19.65 6.96
C HIS A 360 17.98 -18.23 6.36
N CYS A 361 17.30 -17.23 6.93
CA CYS A 361 17.53 -15.82 6.58
C CYS A 361 18.92 -15.28 6.97
N PHE A 362 19.65 -16.01 7.81
CA PHE A 362 21.02 -15.68 8.22
C PHE A 362 21.91 -16.84 7.83
N TYR A 363 23.11 -16.55 7.32
CA TYR A 363 24.05 -17.60 6.92
C TYR A 363 25.10 -17.89 8.00
N ASP A 364 25.13 -17.13 9.10
CA ASP A 364 26.04 -17.36 10.21
C ASP A 364 25.53 -16.84 11.57
N GLU A 365 26.30 -17.12 12.62
CA GLU A 365 26.00 -16.69 14.00
C GLU A 365 26.18 -15.18 14.22
N LEU A 366 26.96 -14.49 13.37
CA LEU A 366 27.08 -13.02 13.39
C LEU A 366 25.79 -12.34 12.91
N GLY A 367 24.87 -13.08 12.28
CA GLY A 367 23.60 -12.56 11.79
C GLY A 367 23.70 -11.89 10.43
N ARG A 368 24.66 -12.33 9.59
CA ARG A 368 24.76 -11.86 8.21
C ARG A 368 23.67 -12.50 7.36
N HIS A 369 22.99 -11.68 6.57
CA HIS A 369 21.76 -12.06 5.88
C HIS A 369 22.01 -12.87 4.60
N ASN A 370 21.06 -13.74 4.26
CA ASN A 370 21.01 -14.46 3.00
C ASN A 370 20.53 -13.53 1.87
N HIS A 371 21.38 -13.29 0.87
CA HIS A 371 21.09 -12.38 -0.26
C HIS A 371 20.60 -13.07 -1.55
N ILE A 372 20.42 -14.40 -1.56
CA ILE A 372 20.08 -15.16 -2.77
C ILE A 372 18.81 -14.61 -3.45
N SER A 373 17.74 -14.43 -2.70
CA SER A 373 16.46 -13.94 -3.24
C SER A 373 16.60 -12.52 -3.77
N HIS A 374 17.36 -11.66 -3.09
CA HIS A 374 17.55 -10.26 -3.50
C HIS A 374 18.36 -10.17 -4.80
N HIS A 375 19.44 -10.95 -4.92
CA HIS A 375 20.26 -10.99 -6.13
C HIS A 375 19.41 -11.44 -7.32
N THR A 376 18.76 -12.60 -7.18
CA THR A 376 18.08 -13.30 -8.27
C THR A 376 16.88 -12.51 -8.78
N LEU A 377 16.13 -11.87 -7.88
CA LEU A 377 15.04 -10.94 -8.25
C LEU A 377 15.57 -9.67 -8.93
N ALA A 378 16.68 -9.09 -8.45
CA ALA A 378 17.26 -7.89 -9.05
C ALA A 378 17.71 -8.15 -10.50
N VAL A 379 18.50 -9.21 -10.74
CA VAL A 379 18.98 -9.52 -12.11
C VAL A 379 17.84 -9.97 -13.02
N TRP A 380 16.85 -10.71 -12.51
CA TRP A 380 15.66 -11.06 -13.29
C TRP A 380 14.88 -9.80 -13.69
N ALA A 381 14.71 -8.82 -12.79
CA ALA A 381 14.03 -7.56 -13.10
C ALA A 381 14.80 -6.70 -14.11
N LEU A 382 16.11 -6.90 -14.24
CA LEU A 382 16.96 -6.30 -15.25
C LEU A 382 16.95 -7.07 -16.59
N GLY A 383 16.13 -8.13 -16.71
CA GLY A 383 15.97 -8.88 -17.96
C GLY A 383 17.01 -9.99 -18.17
N ALA A 384 17.64 -10.47 -17.09
CA ALA A 384 18.71 -11.46 -17.20
C ALA A 384 18.25 -12.82 -17.75
N HIS A 385 19.15 -13.48 -18.49
CA HIS A 385 18.99 -14.86 -18.94
C HIS A 385 18.93 -15.83 -17.75
N GLN A 386 18.27 -16.98 -17.93
CA GLN A 386 18.10 -17.99 -16.87
C GLN A 386 19.41 -18.43 -16.20
N ASP A 387 20.51 -18.47 -16.96
CA ASP A 387 21.82 -18.91 -16.44
C ASP A 387 22.41 -17.90 -15.45
N VAL A 388 22.17 -16.60 -15.67
CA VAL A 388 22.59 -15.54 -14.73
C VAL A 388 21.75 -15.61 -13.45
N VAL A 389 20.43 -15.84 -13.60
CA VAL A 389 19.54 -16.04 -12.44
C VAL A 389 19.99 -17.25 -11.62
N ARG A 390 20.30 -18.39 -12.27
CA ARG A 390 20.79 -19.59 -11.59
C ARG A 390 22.14 -19.35 -10.93
N MET A 391 23.06 -18.65 -11.59
CA MET A 391 24.37 -18.32 -11.03
C MET A 391 24.26 -17.48 -9.74
N GLY A 392 23.27 -16.58 -9.66
CA GLY A 392 23.00 -15.80 -8.44
C GLY A 392 22.68 -16.68 -7.22
N TYR A 393 22.07 -17.85 -7.44
CA TYR A 393 21.86 -18.87 -6.41
C TYR A 393 23.14 -19.68 -6.16
N ASP A 394 23.70 -20.30 -7.20
CA ASP A 394 24.83 -21.25 -7.09
C ASP A 394 26.05 -20.61 -6.40
N LYS A 395 26.30 -19.32 -6.69
CA LYS A 395 27.41 -18.57 -6.11
C LYS A 395 27.29 -18.41 -4.59
N ASN A 396 26.08 -18.30 -4.06
CA ASN A 396 25.85 -17.97 -2.65
C ASN A 396 25.43 -19.18 -1.82
N GLU A 397 25.07 -20.30 -2.46
CA GLU A 397 24.62 -21.54 -1.79
C GLU A 397 25.61 -22.03 -0.73
N HIS A 398 26.91 -22.05 -1.06
CA HIS A 398 27.96 -22.57 -0.16
C HIS A 398 28.15 -21.76 1.13
N LEU A 399 27.65 -20.52 1.18
CA LEU A 399 27.69 -19.69 2.38
C LEU A 399 26.53 -20.00 3.32
N GLN A 400 25.41 -20.51 2.81
CA GLN A 400 24.13 -20.54 3.53
C GLN A 400 24.10 -21.55 4.67
N GLN A 401 23.36 -21.17 5.72
CA GLN A 401 23.03 -22.07 6.82
C GLN A 401 21.67 -22.75 6.57
N PRO A 402 21.54 -24.06 6.83
CA PRO A 402 20.24 -24.73 6.79
C PRO A 402 19.22 -24.08 7.74
N LYS A 403 17.97 -24.00 7.29
CA LYS A 403 16.85 -23.39 8.03
C LYS A 403 16.66 -23.98 9.44
N GLY A 404 16.97 -25.27 9.61
CA GLY A 404 16.93 -25.96 10.90
C GLY A 404 15.52 -26.23 11.44
N GLU A 405 15.45 -27.04 12.50
CA GLU A 405 14.21 -27.28 13.25
C GLU A 405 14.00 -26.16 14.29
N SER A 406 12.74 -25.77 14.50
CA SER A 406 12.41 -24.75 15.51
C SER A 406 12.08 -25.36 16.88
N PRO A 407 12.45 -24.69 18.00
CA PRO A 407 12.21 -25.20 19.35
C PRO A 407 10.73 -25.38 19.74
N GLY A 408 9.81 -24.69 19.06
CA GLY A 408 8.38 -24.75 19.35
C GLY A 408 7.52 -24.13 18.25
N VAL A 409 6.22 -24.38 18.30
CA VAL A 409 5.24 -23.88 17.31
C VAL A 409 4.81 -22.46 17.67
N ILE A 410 4.74 -21.60 16.64
CA ILE A 410 4.23 -20.24 16.76
C ILE A 410 2.76 -20.17 16.32
N THR A 411 1.93 -19.54 17.13
CA THR A 411 0.48 -19.35 16.96
C THR A 411 0.10 -17.88 17.17
N LYS A 412 -1.14 -17.52 16.85
CA LYS A 412 -1.65 -16.15 17.00
C LYS A 412 -1.63 -15.66 18.46
N GLU A 413 -1.65 -16.58 19.41
CA GLU A 413 -1.66 -16.30 20.85
C GLU A 413 -0.25 -16.12 21.42
N ASN A 414 0.78 -16.75 20.82
CA ASN A 414 2.13 -16.80 21.40
C ASN A 414 3.23 -16.15 20.53
N TRP A 415 2.92 -15.66 19.32
CA TRP A 415 3.93 -15.16 18.38
C TRP A 415 4.80 -14.00 18.89
N LYS A 416 4.41 -13.34 19.98
CA LYS A 416 5.16 -12.24 20.60
C LYS A 416 6.21 -12.74 21.59
N ASP A 417 6.13 -14.00 22.01
CA ASP A 417 6.93 -14.54 23.11
C ASP A 417 8.33 -14.98 22.68
N SER A 418 8.52 -15.32 21.41
CA SER A 418 9.78 -15.82 20.85
C SER A 418 10.45 -14.82 19.91
N LEU A 419 10.12 -13.53 20.01
CA LEU A 419 10.69 -12.49 19.16
C LEU A 419 12.18 -12.28 19.49
N GLY A 420 13.02 -12.14 18.45
CA GLY A 420 14.48 -12.01 18.57
C GLY A 420 15.24 -13.35 18.65
N ASP A 421 14.53 -14.47 18.78
CA ASP A 421 15.17 -15.78 18.81
C ASP A 421 15.27 -16.40 17.42
N ARG A 422 16.47 -16.32 16.82
CA ARG A 422 16.82 -16.88 15.50
C ARG A 422 16.40 -18.34 15.32
N ARG A 423 16.39 -19.15 16.37
CA ARG A 423 16.02 -20.58 16.30
C ARG A 423 14.55 -20.78 15.90
N HIS A 424 13.69 -19.78 16.10
CA HIS A 424 12.26 -19.86 15.77
C HIS A 424 11.94 -19.47 14.32
N TYR A 425 12.94 -19.21 13.46
CA TYR A 425 12.72 -18.79 12.07
C TYR A 425 11.80 -19.73 11.29
N SER A 426 12.05 -21.05 11.30
CA SER A 426 11.19 -22.05 10.64
C SER A 426 9.73 -21.98 11.11
N SER A 427 9.50 -21.82 12.42
CA SER A 427 8.15 -21.70 12.96
C SER A 427 7.48 -20.36 12.60
N TYR A 428 8.22 -19.26 12.53
CA TYR A 428 7.68 -17.99 12.04
C TYR A 428 7.36 -18.04 10.55
N ILE A 429 8.14 -18.74 9.73
CA ILE A 429 7.79 -19.00 8.33
C ILE A 429 6.44 -19.71 8.26
N ALA A 430 6.26 -20.83 8.97
CA ALA A 430 5.00 -21.57 8.96
C ALA A 430 3.80 -20.73 9.46
N PHE A 431 4.01 -19.95 10.51
CA PHE A 431 3.01 -19.03 11.06
C PHE A 431 2.61 -17.96 10.04
N PHE A 432 3.58 -17.22 9.49
CA PHE A 432 3.30 -16.15 8.54
C PHE A 432 2.79 -16.68 7.19
N THR A 433 3.18 -17.88 6.75
CA THR A 433 2.54 -18.55 5.60
C THR A 433 1.04 -18.71 5.86
N SER A 434 0.65 -19.17 7.05
CA SER A 434 -0.75 -19.34 7.42
C SER A 434 -1.50 -18.00 7.48
N VAL A 435 -0.86 -16.97 8.07
CA VAL A 435 -1.41 -15.61 8.13
C VAL A 435 -1.62 -15.04 6.74
N VAL A 436 -0.59 -15.04 5.89
CA VAL A 436 -0.67 -14.46 4.54
C VAL A 436 -1.69 -15.22 3.68
N LYS A 437 -1.81 -16.54 3.84
CA LYS A 437 -2.85 -17.35 3.19
C LYS A 437 -4.26 -16.93 3.63
N GLU A 438 -4.45 -16.60 4.90
CA GLU A 438 -5.76 -16.25 5.46
C GLU A 438 -6.19 -14.81 5.13
N ILE A 439 -5.30 -13.83 5.33
CA ILE A 439 -5.65 -12.40 5.27
C ILE A 439 -4.96 -11.62 4.13
N GLY A 440 -4.03 -12.24 3.41
CA GLY A 440 -3.24 -11.62 2.35
C GLY A 440 -2.05 -10.81 2.86
N SER A 441 -1.08 -10.56 1.97
CA SER A 441 0.19 -9.92 2.31
C SER A 441 0.05 -8.51 2.89
N ALA A 442 -0.77 -7.66 2.27
CA ALA A 442 -0.95 -6.27 2.70
C ALA A 442 -1.48 -6.17 4.13
N ARG A 443 -2.54 -6.93 4.44
CA ARG A 443 -3.13 -6.96 5.78
C ARG A 443 -2.19 -7.61 6.81
N ALA A 444 -1.40 -8.60 6.40
CA ALA A 444 -0.39 -9.19 7.28
C ALA A 444 0.65 -8.15 7.71
N VAL A 445 1.17 -7.33 6.79
CA VAL A 445 2.09 -6.22 7.12
C VAL A 445 1.42 -5.19 8.02
N GLU A 446 0.19 -4.75 7.70
CA GLU A 446 -0.51 -3.80 8.56
C GLU A 446 -0.76 -4.34 9.97
N GLN A 447 -1.18 -5.60 10.09
CA GLN A 447 -1.55 -6.19 11.38
C GLN A 447 -0.33 -6.57 12.23
N TYR A 448 0.69 -7.18 11.64
CA TYR A 448 1.83 -7.73 12.37
C TYR A 448 3.07 -6.84 12.37
N VAL A 449 3.08 -5.72 11.64
CA VAL A 449 4.20 -4.77 11.64
C VAL A 449 3.79 -3.36 12.02
N LEU A 450 2.68 -2.84 11.49
CA LEU A 450 2.33 -1.41 11.63
C LEU A 450 1.21 -1.14 12.65
N SER A 451 0.53 -2.18 13.13
CA SER A 451 -0.52 -2.03 14.12
C SER A 451 0.04 -1.55 15.46
N HIS A 452 -0.80 -0.88 16.25
CA HIS A 452 -0.42 -0.50 17.60
C HIS A 452 -0.09 -1.75 18.43
N GLU A 453 -0.89 -2.82 18.30
CA GLU A 453 -0.68 -4.09 19.02
C GLU A 453 0.68 -4.74 18.72
N ALA A 454 1.13 -4.71 17.46
CA ALA A 454 2.42 -5.23 17.03
C ALA A 454 3.61 -4.35 17.40
N ASN A 455 3.39 -3.22 18.07
CA ASN A 455 4.44 -2.31 18.52
C ASN A 455 4.32 -2.03 20.02
N PHE A 456 3.51 -1.04 20.42
CA PHE A 456 3.46 -0.53 21.79
C PHE A 456 2.14 -0.83 22.54
N GLY A 457 1.13 -1.35 21.83
CA GLY A 457 -0.20 -1.65 22.35
C GLY A 457 -0.34 -3.03 22.99
N SER A 458 0.71 -3.85 22.97
CA SER A 458 0.73 -5.13 23.69
C SER A 458 2.12 -5.44 24.23
N LYS A 459 2.18 -6.44 25.12
CA LYS A 459 3.43 -6.93 25.72
C LYS A 459 3.48 -8.45 25.62
N ASN A 460 4.68 -8.99 25.51
CA ASN A 460 4.92 -10.42 25.61
C ASN A 460 4.89 -10.89 27.08
N LYS A 461 5.08 -12.20 27.31
CA LYS A 461 5.12 -12.78 28.67
C LYS A 461 6.19 -12.17 29.60
N GLU A 462 7.26 -11.60 29.05
CA GLU A 462 8.33 -10.93 29.80
C GLU A 462 8.04 -9.44 30.05
N GLY A 463 6.90 -8.93 29.59
CA GLY A 463 6.52 -7.52 29.73
C GLY A 463 7.19 -6.57 28.72
N LYS A 464 7.88 -7.10 27.71
CA LYS A 464 8.51 -6.33 26.62
C LYS A 464 7.53 -6.10 25.47
N THR A 465 7.66 -4.95 24.82
CA THR A 465 6.89 -4.58 23.62
C THR A 465 7.42 -5.31 22.37
N PRO A 466 6.55 -5.74 21.43
CA PRO A 466 7.01 -6.44 20.22
C PRO A 466 7.87 -5.59 19.27
N GLU A 467 7.53 -4.31 19.08
CA GLU A 467 8.29 -3.33 18.28
C GLU A 467 8.60 -3.78 16.85
N MET A 468 7.62 -4.38 16.16
CA MET A 468 7.82 -5.00 14.86
C MET A 468 8.25 -4.02 13.75
N LEU A 469 7.89 -2.73 13.82
CA LEU A 469 8.41 -1.75 12.86
C LEU A 469 9.92 -1.50 13.07
N SER A 470 10.39 -1.48 14.32
CA SER A 470 11.83 -1.42 14.63
C SER A 470 12.55 -2.65 14.07
N ARG A 471 11.99 -3.84 14.30
CA ARG A 471 12.54 -5.09 13.78
C ARG A 471 12.49 -5.21 12.25
N LEU A 472 11.53 -4.60 11.58
CA LEU A 472 11.48 -4.54 10.12
C LEU A 472 12.67 -3.73 9.54
N GLN A 473 13.07 -2.67 10.25
CA GLN A 473 14.19 -1.80 9.83
C GLN A 473 15.55 -2.31 10.32
N ALA A 474 15.56 -3.35 11.18
CA ALA A 474 16.77 -3.90 11.75
C ALA A 474 17.68 -4.56 10.73
N GLY A 475 18.95 -4.73 11.12
CA GLY A 475 19.93 -5.43 10.30
C GLY A 475 20.19 -4.73 8.97
N ILE A 476 20.13 -3.39 8.92
CA ILE A 476 20.24 -2.60 7.69
C ILE A 476 19.06 -2.91 6.74
N MET A 477 17.85 -2.95 7.29
CA MET A 477 16.58 -3.02 6.57
C MET A 477 16.36 -4.30 5.73
N HIS A 478 16.97 -5.44 6.07
CA HIS A 478 16.84 -6.65 5.23
C HIS A 478 15.42 -7.21 5.22
N ALA A 479 14.73 -7.23 6.37
CA ALA A 479 13.32 -7.61 6.43
C ALA A 479 12.44 -6.63 5.61
N HIS A 480 12.72 -5.33 5.65
CA HIS A 480 12.07 -4.34 4.79
C HIS A 480 12.30 -4.62 3.30
N ILE A 481 13.52 -5.00 2.90
CA ILE A 481 13.86 -5.39 1.52
C ILE A 481 13.06 -6.62 1.09
N HIS A 482 12.93 -7.65 1.94
CA HIS A 482 12.11 -8.82 1.66
C HIS A 482 10.64 -8.47 1.43
N VAL A 483 10.02 -7.73 2.36
CA VAL A 483 8.62 -7.29 2.23
C VAL A 483 8.47 -6.38 1.01
N GLY A 484 9.46 -5.54 0.72
CA GLY A 484 9.54 -4.70 -0.46
C GLY A 484 9.51 -5.49 -1.77
N TYR A 485 10.36 -6.52 -1.91
CA TYR A 485 10.32 -7.46 -3.03
C TYR A 485 8.97 -8.18 -3.13
N GLY A 486 8.39 -8.59 -2.00
CA GLY A 486 7.08 -9.21 -1.98
C GLY A 486 5.96 -8.32 -2.50
N ALA A 487 5.95 -7.04 -2.10
CA ALA A 487 5.01 -6.03 -2.59
C ALA A 487 5.27 -5.70 -4.07
N GLU A 488 6.52 -5.59 -4.47
CA GLU A 488 6.90 -5.15 -5.81
C GLU A 488 6.66 -6.23 -6.88
N PHE A 489 6.87 -7.50 -6.56
CA PHE A 489 6.74 -8.62 -7.50
C PHE A 489 5.47 -9.45 -7.25
N GLY A 490 4.63 -9.08 -6.29
CA GLY A 490 3.44 -9.84 -5.92
C GLY A 490 3.77 -11.26 -5.44
N LEU A 491 4.85 -11.42 -4.66
CA LEU A 491 5.35 -12.71 -4.19
C LEU A 491 5.02 -12.90 -2.70
N PRO A 492 4.01 -13.71 -2.34
CA PRO A 492 3.66 -13.95 -0.94
C PRO A 492 4.81 -14.55 -0.13
N GLY A 493 5.62 -15.44 -0.73
CA GLY A 493 6.80 -16.05 -0.10
C GLY A 493 7.80 -15.02 0.41
N MET A 494 8.07 -13.96 -0.37
CA MET A 494 8.98 -12.88 0.05
C MET A 494 8.43 -12.10 1.24
N VAL A 495 7.11 -11.86 1.30
CA VAL A 495 6.48 -11.20 2.46
C VAL A 495 6.55 -12.09 3.69
N VAL A 496 6.27 -13.39 3.55
CA VAL A 496 6.41 -14.37 4.64
C VAL A 496 7.83 -14.39 5.19
N GLU A 497 8.83 -14.47 4.31
CA GLU A 497 10.24 -14.46 4.72
C GLU A 497 10.63 -13.17 5.43
N GLY A 498 10.21 -12.01 4.93
CA GLY A 498 10.52 -10.72 5.56
C GLY A 498 9.82 -10.54 6.92
N LEU A 499 8.59 -11.02 7.08
CA LEU A 499 7.90 -10.99 8.38
C LEU A 499 8.57 -11.94 9.39
N ALA A 500 8.99 -13.13 8.94
CA ALA A 500 9.71 -14.07 9.79
C ALA A 500 11.09 -13.55 10.18
N GLU A 501 11.81 -12.92 9.25
CA GLU A 501 13.10 -12.26 9.49
C GLU A 501 12.97 -11.11 10.50
N ALA A 502 11.95 -10.25 10.35
CA ALA A 502 11.64 -9.23 11.35
C ALA A 502 11.36 -9.86 12.72
N ALA A 503 10.60 -10.95 12.78
CA ALA A 503 10.26 -11.59 14.05
C ALA A 503 11.49 -12.15 14.79
N VAL A 504 12.50 -12.64 14.08
CA VAL A 504 13.73 -13.19 14.68
C VAL A 504 14.87 -12.18 14.84
N SER A 505 14.72 -10.97 14.31
CA SER A 505 15.67 -9.86 14.47
C SER A 505 15.40 -9.08 15.75
N GLU A 506 16.45 -8.58 16.41
CA GLU A 506 16.32 -7.68 17.56
C GLU A 506 15.77 -6.30 17.14
N PRO A 507 15.01 -5.60 18.00
CA PRO A 507 14.57 -4.24 17.72
C PRO A 507 15.75 -3.29 17.96
N ASP A 508 16.47 -2.93 16.91
CA ASP A 508 17.66 -2.07 16.99
C ASP A 508 17.35 -0.57 16.79
N SER A 509 16.14 -0.23 16.35
CA SER A 509 15.73 1.12 15.91
C SER A 509 14.70 1.78 16.83
N THR A 510 14.57 1.29 18.07
CA THR A 510 13.52 1.69 19.02
C THR A 510 13.54 3.18 19.35
N ASP A 511 14.72 3.76 19.57
CA ASP A 511 14.84 5.16 19.98
C ASP A 511 14.47 6.13 18.84
N VAL A 512 14.71 5.73 17.59
CA VAL A 512 14.32 6.52 16.40
C VAL A 512 12.88 6.26 15.94
N ILE A 513 12.25 5.17 16.40
CA ILE A 513 10.84 4.80 16.13
C ILE A 513 10.05 4.78 17.45
N PRO A 514 9.79 5.97 18.05
CA PRO A 514 9.14 6.05 19.36
C PRO A 514 7.65 5.72 19.30
N ALA A 515 7.08 5.36 20.47
CA ALA A 515 5.65 5.11 20.63
C ALA A 515 4.76 6.29 20.20
N THR A 516 5.27 7.52 20.28
CA THR A 516 4.57 8.74 19.87
C THR A 516 4.14 8.72 18.40
N LEU A 517 4.79 7.92 17.56
CA LEU A 517 4.42 7.70 16.16
C LEU A 517 3.03 7.04 15.99
N TRP A 518 2.53 6.36 17.03
CA TRP A 518 1.15 5.84 17.09
C TRP A 518 0.19 6.77 17.84
N ASP A 519 0.70 7.65 18.70
CA ASP A 519 -0.10 8.62 19.48
C ASP A 519 -0.56 9.85 18.68
N GLU A 520 0.17 10.25 17.62
CA GLU A 520 -0.18 11.40 16.76
C GLU A 520 -1.60 11.30 16.16
N ALA A 521 -2.11 10.08 15.96
CA ALA A 521 -3.49 9.84 15.49
C ALA A 521 -4.57 10.22 16.51
N GLN A 522 -4.24 10.35 17.81
CA GLN A 522 -5.15 10.72 18.90
C GLN A 522 -4.98 12.17 19.36
N ASN A 523 -3.80 12.78 19.13
CA ASN A 523 -3.48 14.11 19.65
C ASN A 523 -3.88 15.27 18.73
N THR A 524 -4.03 15.06 17.42
CA THR A 524 -4.50 16.12 16.52
C THR A 524 -5.93 16.56 16.82
N SER A 525 -6.80 15.66 17.28
CA SER A 525 -8.17 15.97 17.72
C SER A 525 -8.22 16.63 19.11
N SER A 526 -7.31 16.26 20.03
CA SER A 526 -7.28 16.80 21.40
C SER A 526 -6.63 18.19 21.47
N LEU A 527 -5.61 18.46 20.65
CA LEU A 527 -4.95 19.76 20.58
C LEU A 527 -5.81 20.77 19.84
N SER A 528 -6.49 20.38 18.75
CA SER A 528 -7.45 21.25 18.06
C SER A 528 -8.66 21.54 18.93
N ALA A 529 -9.17 20.57 19.70
CA ALA A 529 -10.26 20.81 20.66
C ALA A 529 -9.83 21.77 21.79
N LYS A 530 -8.60 21.62 22.31
CA LYS A 530 -8.05 22.55 23.31
C LYS A 530 -7.80 23.94 22.72
N LEU A 531 -7.27 24.04 21.50
CA LEU A 531 -7.01 25.32 20.85
C LEU A 531 -8.31 26.04 20.47
N SER A 532 -9.33 25.32 20.00
CA SER A 532 -10.68 25.87 19.78
C SER A 532 -11.32 26.34 21.08
N SER A 533 -11.12 25.63 22.20
CA SER A 533 -11.64 26.07 23.51
C SER A 533 -10.98 27.35 24.03
N VAL A 534 -9.70 27.58 23.69
CA VAL A 534 -8.94 28.78 24.08
C VAL A 534 -9.23 29.95 23.12
N LEU A 535 -9.43 29.68 21.83
CA LEU A 535 -9.76 30.69 20.82
C LEU A 535 -11.22 31.17 20.90
N SER A 536 -12.14 30.40 21.46
CA SER A 536 -13.52 30.85 21.71
C SER A 536 -13.66 31.86 22.86
N LEU A 537 -12.59 32.17 23.60
CA LEU A 537 -12.59 33.14 24.71
C LEU A 537 -11.88 34.47 24.40
N GLY A 538 -11.25 34.60 23.23
CA GLY A 538 -10.54 35.81 22.81
C GLY A 538 -10.99 36.26 21.43
N GLY A 539 -11.88 37.24 21.35
CA GLY A 539 -12.26 37.88 20.10
C GLY A 539 -11.07 38.59 19.47
N SER A 540 -10.42 37.95 18.50
CA SER A 540 -9.59 38.55 17.46
C SER A 540 -9.38 37.52 16.35
N THR A 541 -9.69 37.92 15.12
CA THR A 541 -9.48 37.15 13.90
C THR A 541 -8.01 36.80 13.73
N ALA A 542 -7.60 35.63 14.21
CA ALA A 542 -6.29 35.06 13.93
C ALA A 542 -6.29 34.56 12.47
N SER A 543 -5.43 35.16 11.65
CA SER A 543 -5.02 34.62 10.36
C SER A 543 -4.58 33.18 10.54
N ALA A 544 -5.08 32.28 9.70
CA ALA A 544 -4.62 30.89 9.63
C ALA A 544 -3.10 30.88 9.38
N GLU A 545 -2.31 30.52 10.39
CA GLU A 545 -0.88 30.20 10.22
C GLU A 545 -0.78 29.01 9.27
N THR A 546 -0.27 29.25 8.06
CA THR A 546 0.14 28.20 7.12
C THR A 546 1.23 27.37 7.79
N LYS A 547 0.91 26.13 8.20
CA LYS A 547 1.93 25.16 8.66
C LYS A 547 2.99 25.05 7.56
N GLU A 548 4.23 25.40 7.88
CA GLU A 548 5.31 25.36 6.91
C GLU A 548 5.63 23.91 6.49
N ASN A 549 5.69 23.64 5.19
CA ASN A 549 6.04 22.31 4.66
C ASN A 549 7.55 22.03 4.85
N VAL A 550 7.92 21.07 5.69
CA VAL A 550 9.31 20.60 5.88
C VAL A 550 9.57 19.39 4.99
N THR A 551 10.69 19.38 4.26
CA THR A 551 11.07 18.31 3.32
C THR A 551 12.05 17.30 3.93
N ALA A 552 12.24 16.14 3.28
CA ALA A 552 13.26 15.17 3.70
C ALA A 552 14.68 15.76 3.66
N LEU A 553 14.97 16.64 2.70
CA LEU A 553 16.25 17.34 2.59
C LEU A 553 16.47 18.34 3.73
N ASP A 554 15.42 19.01 4.21
CA ASP A 554 15.49 19.87 5.39
C ASP A 554 15.84 19.04 6.64
N ILE A 555 15.23 17.85 6.80
CA ILE A 555 15.56 16.95 7.92
C ILE A 555 17.01 16.48 7.85
N LEU A 556 17.49 16.06 6.67
CA LEU A 556 18.88 15.68 6.48
C LEU A 556 19.83 16.83 6.86
N ASN A 557 19.52 18.06 6.44
CA ASN A 557 20.27 19.25 6.81
C ASN A 557 20.25 19.51 8.32
N LEU A 558 19.10 19.36 8.99
CA LEU A 558 18.99 19.48 10.45
C LEU A 558 19.88 18.45 11.17
N ILE A 559 19.90 17.19 10.72
CA ILE A 559 20.77 16.15 11.29
C ILE A 559 22.25 16.51 11.12
N ILE A 560 22.67 16.95 9.93
CA ILE A 560 24.07 17.30 9.65
C ILE A 560 24.51 18.49 10.52
N THR A 561 23.66 19.52 10.64
CA THR A 561 23.97 20.77 11.35
C THR A 561 23.86 20.66 12.87
N ASP A 562 23.04 19.76 13.40
CA ASP A 562 22.88 19.55 14.84
C ASP A 562 24.18 18.99 15.44
N THR A 563 24.88 19.83 16.19
CA THR A 563 26.15 19.49 16.85
C THR A 563 26.00 18.47 17.97
N SER A 564 24.78 18.27 18.45
CA SER A 564 24.45 17.35 19.53
C SER A 564 24.18 15.92 19.07
N ILE A 565 24.11 15.71 17.75
CA ILE A 565 24.05 14.40 17.09
C ILE A 565 25.44 14.10 16.55
N GLN A 566 26.13 13.10 17.11
CA GLN A 566 27.48 12.73 16.69
C GLN A 566 27.61 11.22 16.65
N PRO A 567 28.43 10.68 15.72
CA PRO A 567 28.83 9.28 15.78
C PRO A 567 29.57 8.99 17.09
N GLN A 568 29.41 7.77 17.61
CA GLN A 568 29.96 7.38 18.92
C GLN A 568 31.01 6.27 18.86
N SER A 569 30.93 5.37 17.87
CA SER A 569 31.79 4.19 17.74
C SER A 569 32.16 3.94 16.28
N MET A 570 33.33 3.34 16.04
CA MET A 570 33.78 2.87 14.72
C MET A 570 33.49 1.39 14.45
N GLY A 571 33.08 0.61 15.48
CA GLY A 571 32.84 -0.82 15.33
C GLY A 571 31.50 -1.10 14.65
N LEU A 572 31.49 -1.94 13.60
CA LEU A 572 30.28 -2.29 12.84
C LEU A 572 29.15 -2.84 13.72
N GLU A 573 29.50 -3.67 14.70
CA GLU A 573 28.55 -4.32 15.59
C GLU A 573 27.93 -3.36 16.63
N THR A 574 28.63 -2.26 16.97
CA THR A 574 28.21 -1.36 18.06
C THR A 574 27.79 0.03 17.60
N MET A 575 28.24 0.48 16.41
CA MET A 575 28.03 1.85 15.94
C MET A 575 26.56 2.26 15.91
N TYR A 576 25.68 1.37 15.43
CA TYR A 576 24.26 1.65 15.33
C TYR A 576 23.58 1.70 16.69
N ALA A 577 23.86 0.70 17.54
CA ALA A 577 23.31 0.62 18.90
C ALA A 577 23.74 1.83 19.76
N ASP A 578 24.99 2.28 19.61
CA ASP A 578 25.47 3.46 20.32
C ASP A 578 24.77 4.74 19.84
N VAL A 579 24.58 4.93 18.53
CA VAL A 579 23.84 6.07 17.98
C VAL A 579 22.38 6.07 18.44
N GLN A 580 21.73 4.91 18.47
CA GLN A 580 20.35 4.81 18.96
C GLN A 580 20.26 5.24 20.42
N ARG A 581 21.16 4.71 21.28
CA ARG A 581 21.23 5.06 22.70
C ARG A 581 21.51 6.54 22.98
N THR A 582 22.38 7.19 22.20
CA THR A 582 22.82 8.57 22.50
C THR A 582 22.05 9.64 21.72
N CYS A 583 21.66 9.33 20.49
CA CYS A 583 21.14 10.29 19.52
C CYS A 583 19.75 9.91 18.97
N GLY A 584 19.29 8.66 19.13
CA GLY A 584 18.05 8.16 18.52
C GLY A 584 16.83 9.04 18.79
N ALA A 585 16.61 9.44 20.05
CA ALA A 585 15.49 10.32 20.42
C ALA A 585 15.54 11.70 19.73
N LYS A 586 16.74 12.26 19.52
CA LYS A 586 16.91 13.54 18.81
C LYS A 586 16.72 13.38 17.31
N ILE A 587 17.19 12.26 16.75
CA ILE A 587 16.92 11.93 15.35
C ILE A 587 15.41 11.79 15.15
N ALA A 588 14.69 11.09 16.04
CA ALA A 588 13.23 11.01 16.01
C ALA A 588 12.56 12.38 16.12
N GLU A 589 13.05 13.27 16.97
CA GLU A 589 12.54 14.65 17.08
C GLU A 589 12.62 15.40 15.75
N HIS A 590 13.76 15.29 15.05
CA HIS A 590 13.92 15.91 13.73
C HIS A 590 13.07 15.23 12.67
N VAL A 591 13.03 13.90 12.62
CA VAL A 591 12.17 13.15 11.68
C VAL A 591 10.70 13.49 11.86
N ASN A 592 10.24 13.74 13.10
CA ASN A 592 8.86 14.14 13.35
C ASN A 592 8.51 15.54 12.85
N LYS A 593 9.50 16.39 12.55
CA LYS A 593 9.28 17.68 11.88
C LYS A 593 8.95 17.49 10.39
N TRP A 594 9.23 16.31 9.81
CA TRP A 594 8.88 16.00 8.42
C TRP A 594 7.35 16.07 8.25
N SER A 595 6.90 17.01 7.43
CA SER A 595 5.52 17.46 7.43
C SER A 595 4.64 16.58 6.53
N PHE A 596 3.57 16.03 7.10
CA PHE A 596 2.49 15.34 6.38
C PHE A 596 1.14 15.97 6.75
N SER A 597 0.17 15.92 5.84
CA SER A 597 -1.18 16.42 6.09
C SER A 597 -1.84 15.69 7.27
N PRO A 598 -2.33 16.41 8.31
CA PRO A 598 -2.61 15.87 9.64
C PRO A 598 -3.88 15.00 9.79
N SER A 599 -4.52 14.56 8.71
CA SER A 599 -5.72 13.73 8.76
C SER A 599 -5.64 12.52 7.83
N GLN A 600 -5.32 12.73 6.55
CA GLN A 600 -4.96 11.68 5.59
C GLN A 600 -4.13 12.32 4.46
N PRO A 601 -2.86 11.95 4.26
CA PRO A 601 -2.07 12.47 3.14
C PRO A 601 -2.65 11.96 1.81
N SER A 602 -2.66 12.82 0.79
CA SER A 602 -3.08 12.41 -0.55
C SER A 602 -2.02 11.50 -1.19
N LYS A 603 -2.39 10.76 -2.24
CA LYS A 603 -1.44 9.92 -2.96
C LYS A 603 -0.32 10.76 -3.56
N GLU A 604 -0.65 11.93 -4.09
CA GLU A 604 0.30 12.87 -4.70
C GLU A 604 1.28 13.43 -3.66
N GLU A 605 0.78 13.73 -2.46
CA GLU A 605 1.64 14.15 -1.34
C GLU A 605 2.63 13.04 -0.96
N ILE A 606 2.15 11.80 -0.80
CA ILE A 606 3.00 10.65 -0.48
C ILE A 606 4.06 10.42 -1.56
N GLN A 607 3.70 10.52 -2.84
CA GLN A 607 4.67 10.37 -3.92
C GLN A 607 5.70 11.50 -3.93
N SER A 608 5.28 12.74 -3.68
CA SER A 608 6.22 13.87 -3.51
C SER A 608 7.18 13.64 -2.34
N LYS A 609 6.70 13.12 -1.21
CA LYS A 609 7.55 12.77 -0.06
C LYS A 609 8.50 11.61 -0.35
N ILE A 610 8.08 10.63 -1.15
CA ILE A 610 8.94 9.53 -1.61
C ILE A 610 10.04 10.08 -2.55
N GLU A 611 9.71 11.02 -3.43
CA GLU A 611 10.70 11.68 -4.28
C GLU A 611 11.74 12.43 -3.43
N GLU A 612 11.31 13.30 -2.50
CA GLU A 612 12.22 14.00 -1.57
C GLU A 612 13.16 13.01 -0.87
N LEU A 613 12.62 11.87 -0.43
CA LEU A 613 13.35 10.80 0.22
C LEU A 613 14.37 10.13 -0.71
N HIS A 614 14.01 9.81 -1.96
CA HIS A 614 14.93 9.20 -2.94
C HIS A 614 16.14 10.10 -3.25
N PHE A 615 15.92 11.41 -3.36
CA PHE A 615 17.01 12.38 -3.47
C PHE A 615 17.88 12.38 -2.21
N ALA A 616 17.29 12.46 -1.02
CA ALA A 616 18.03 12.47 0.25
C ALA A 616 18.91 11.21 0.42
N LEU A 617 18.35 10.02 0.18
CA LEU A 617 19.06 8.74 0.29
C LEU A 617 20.21 8.63 -0.71
N THR A 618 20.00 9.11 -1.95
CA THR A 618 21.05 9.09 -2.98
C THR A 618 22.17 10.08 -2.66
N LEU A 619 21.85 11.26 -2.10
CA LEU A 619 22.85 12.20 -1.62
C LEU A 619 23.68 11.62 -0.47
N MET A 620 23.03 10.97 0.50
CA MET A 620 23.69 10.30 1.62
C MET A 620 24.65 9.18 1.17
N TYR A 621 24.39 8.56 0.02
CA TYR A 621 25.24 7.54 -0.58
C TYR A 621 26.39 8.12 -1.42
N ALA A 622 26.08 8.93 -2.43
CA ALA A 622 27.04 9.28 -3.47
C ALA A 622 27.94 10.47 -3.11
N VAL A 623 27.41 11.49 -2.42
CA VAL A 623 28.14 12.75 -2.20
C VAL A 623 29.31 12.58 -1.22
N PRO A 624 29.15 11.92 -0.05
CA PRO A 624 30.26 11.77 0.90
C PRO A 624 31.47 11.00 0.34
N GLY A 625 31.21 10.07 -0.58
CA GLY A 625 32.22 9.21 -1.15
C GLY A 625 33.05 9.84 -2.27
N TYR A 626 32.63 11.00 -2.80
CA TYR A 626 33.25 11.63 -3.97
C TYR A 626 33.83 13.01 -3.64
N LYS A 627 35.15 13.15 -3.80
CA LYS A 627 35.88 14.41 -3.56
C LYS A 627 36.37 15.11 -4.84
N GLY A 628 35.93 14.64 -6.00
CA GLY A 628 36.42 15.08 -7.30
C GLY A 628 37.44 14.12 -7.91
N ALA A 629 37.62 14.22 -9.23
CA ALA A 629 38.41 13.27 -10.02
C ALA A 629 39.90 13.26 -9.62
N GLU A 630 40.41 14.38 -9.10
CA GLU A 630 41.82 14.54 -8.72
C GLU A 630 42.13 14.03 -7.30
N GLU A 631 41.14 13.99 -6.39
CA GLU A 631 41.34 13.72 -4.95
C GLU A 631 41.21 12.25 -4.55
N GLY A 632 41.06 11.34 -5.51
CA GLY A 632 41.12 9.89 -5.28
C GLY A 632 39.91 9.11 -5.78
N GLN A 633 39.89 7.81 -5.47
CA GLN A 633 38.84 6.90 -5.92
C GLN A 633 37.58 7.09 -5.06
N PHE A 634 36.41 7.04 -5.71
CA PHE A 634 35.11 7.04 -5.03
C PHE A 634 35.04 5.97 -3.93
N ASN A 635 34.65 6.39 -2.72
CA ASN A 635 34.37 5.51 -1.58
C ASN A 635 32.93 4.98 -1.70
N ALA A 636 32.77 3.81 -2.32
CA ALA A 636 31.48 3.15 -2.46
C ALA A 636 31.16 2.39 -1.17
N ASP A 637 30.67 3.11 -0.17
CA ASP A 637 30.45 2.57 1.16
C ASP A 637 29.30 1.54 1.20
N PHE A 638 29.59 0.38 1.81
CA PHE A 638 28.68 -0.77 1.88
C PHE A 638 27.38 -0.46 2.63
N LEU A 639 27.44 0.31 3.72
CA LEU A 639 26.26 0.60 4.55
C LEU A 639 25.34 1.60 3.84
N SER A 640 25.91 2.66 3.29
CA SER A 640 25.14 3.71 2.62
C SER A 640 24.50 3.25 1.30
N CYS A 641 25.05 2.24 0.61
CA CYS A 641 24.39 1.67 -0.56
C CYS A 641 23.03 1.03 -0.21
N HIS A 642 22.83 0.60 1.05
CA HIS A 642 21.56 0.05 1.49
C HIS A 642 20.46 1.10 1.53
N PHE A 643 20.77 2.38 1.69
CA PHE A 643 19.79 3.47 1.63
C PHE A 643 19.10 3.49 0.27
N VAL A 644 19.89 3.38 -0.80
CA VAL A 644 19.41 3.36 -2.19
C VAL A 644 18.70 2.05 -2.51
N THR A 645 19.28 0.91 -2.14
CA THR A 645 18.73 -0.42 -2.50
C THR A 645 17.46 -0.79 -1.73
N SER A 646 17.28 -0.29 -0.50
CA SER A 646 16.04 -0.46 0.25
C SER A 646 14.99 0.61 -0.09
N GLY A 647 15.41 1.85 -0.37
CA GLY A 647 14.51 2.95 -0.72
C GLY A 647 13.68 2.71 -1.97
N ILE A 648 14.14 1.83 -2.87
CA ILE A 648 13.46 1.52 -4.14
C ILE A 648 12.06 0.92 -3.91
N PHE A 649 11.82 0.30 -2.75
CA PHE A 649 10.58 -0.37 -2.42
C PHE A 649 9.52 0.55 -1.81
N ALA A 650 9.87 1.78 -1.41
CA ALA A 650 8.93 2.74 -0.84
C ALA A 650 7.64 2.90 -1.69
N PRO A 651 7.68 3.17 -3.01
CA PRO A 651 6.47 3.30 -3.83
C PRO A 651 5.63 2.01 -3.90
N SER A 652 6.29 0.85 -3.90
CA SER A 652 5.62 -0.46 -3.94
C SER A 652 4.90 -0.76 -2.63
N LEU A 653 5.54 -0.47 -1.49
CA LEU A 653 4.98 -0.70 -0.16
C LEU A 653 3.78 0.20 0.11
N VAL A 654 3.90 1.51 -0.15
CA VAL A 654 2.80 2.45 0.15
C VAL A 654 1.54 2.17 -0.67
N THR A 655 1.67 1.52 -1.83
CA THR A 655 0.52 1.15 -2.69
C THR A 655 -0.48 0.24 -1.96
N TYR A 656 -0.03 -0.53 -0.96
CA TYR A 656 -0.84 -1.51 -0.25
C TYR A 656 -1.23 -1.12 1.19
N LEU A 657 -0.69 -0.01 1.69
CA LEU A 657 -0.87 0.41 3.08
C LEU A 657 -1.92 1.51 3.21
N SER A 658 -2.60 1.55 4.34
CA SER A 658 -3.48 2.69 4.69
C SER A 658 -2.67 3.99 4.84
N PRO A 659 -3.27 5.17 4.57
CA PRO A 659 -2.53 6.44 4.56
C PRO A 659 -1.74 6.74 5.84
N ILE A 660 -2.29 6.40 7.01
CA ILE A 660 -1.58 6.59 8.28
C ILE A 660 -0.35 5.68 8.40
N ASN A 661 -0.48 4.44 7.93
CA ASN A 661 0.60 3.46 7.97
C ASN A 661 1.68 3.74 6.92
N GLN A 662 1.34 4.39 5.80
CA GLN A 662 2.32 4.92 4.85
C GLN A 662 3.24 5.94 5.55
N VAL A 663 2.69 6.90 6.30
CA VAL A 663 3.48 7.89 7.05
C VAL A 663 4.38 7.22 8.09
N ARG A 664 3.83 6.26 8.85
CA ARG A 664 4.61 5.52 9.87
C ARG A 664 5.79 4.77 9.25
N LEU A 665 5.55 4.08 8.14
CA LEU A 665 6.59 3.36 7.41
C LEU A 665 7.67 4.32 6.91
N LEU A 666 7.29 5.43 6.27
CA LEU A 666 8.24 6.41 5.73
C LEU A 666 9.07 7.08 6.83
N LYS A 667 8.44 7.54 7.92
CA LYS A 667 9.15 8.13 9.07
C LYS A 667 10.10 7.12 9.71
N GLY A 668 9.65 5.88 9.96
CA GLY A 668 10.47 4.84 10.56
C GLY A 668 11.65 4.43 9.70
N PHE A 669 11.43 4.25 8.39
CA PHE A 669 12.47 3.93 7.42
C PHE A 669 13.52 5.05 7.29
N PHE A 670 13.07 6.30 7.14
CA PHE A 670 13.98 7.43 7.01
C PHE A 670 14.78 7.66 8.30
N GLY A 671 14.13 7.52 9.46
CA GLY A 671 14.81 7.56 10.76
C GLY A 671 15.91 6.52 10.89
N ALA A 672 15.66 5.27 10.51
CA ALA A 672 16.68 4.21 10.51
C ALA A 672 17.85 4.55 9.56
N CYS A 673 17.57 5.04 8.35
CA CYS A 673 18.61 5.47 7.40
C CYS A 673 19.46 6.63 7.95
N LEU A 674 18.84 7.61 8.62
CA LEU A 674 19.54 8.72 9.25
C LEU A 674 20.40 8.26 10.42
N SER A 675 19.94 7.31 11.24
CA SER A 675 20.75 6.70 12.29
C SER A 675 21.97 5.98 11.73
N TRP A 676 21.83 5.24 10.63
CA TRP A 676 22.99 4.64 9.95
C TRP A 676 23.93 5.69 9.36
N TYR A 677 23.39 6.75 8.76
CA TYR A 677 24.19 7.87 8.23
C TYR A 677 25.01 8.58 9.32
N VAL A 678 24.42 8.74 10.51
CA VAL A 678 25.15 9.24 11.68
C VAL A 678 26.21 8.23 12.09
N SER A 679 25.87 6.93 12.13
CA SER A 679 26.79 5.85 12.55
C SER A 679 28.05 5.78 11.69
N ILE A 680 27.93 6.00 10.38
CA ILE A 680 29.07 6.00 9.45
C ILE A 680 29.88 7.31 9.45
N GLY A 681 29.57 8.26 10.33
CA GLY A 681 30.39 9.45 10.57
C GLY A 681 29.68 10.79 10.32
N LYS A 682 28.43 10.80 9.86
CA LYS A 682 27.65 12.01 9.59
C LYS A 682 28.42 13.04 8.72
N PRO A 683 28.93 12.65 7.55
CA PRO A 683 29.70 13.56 6.71
C PRO A 683 28.88 14.80 6.31
N ARG A 684 29.56 15.91 6.05
CA ARG A 684 28.92 17.07 5.41
C ARG A 684 28.75 16.79 3.92
N LEU A 685 27.72 17.37 3.31
CA LEU A 685 27.43 17.17 1.90
C LEU A 685 27.90 18.39 1.12
N ASP A 686 28.76 18.17 0.13
CA ASP A 686 29.18 19.18 -0.83
C ASP A 686 28.93 18.66 -2.23
N LEU A 687 27.91 19.21 -2.89
CA LEU A 687 27.45 18.72 -4.20
C LEU A 687 28.38 19.20 -5.33
N ARG A 688 29.17 20.26 -5.11
CA ARG A 688 29.94 20.94 -6.16
C ARG A 688 30.92 20.01 -6.89
N PRO A 689 31.69 19.12 -6.21
CA PRO A 689 32.55 18.17 -6.92
C PRO A 689 31.77 17.20 -7.81
N LEU A 690 30.63 16.69 -7.33
CA LEU A 690 29.82 15.70 -8.06
C LEU A 690 29.18 16.29 -9.32
N PHE A 691 28.64 17.50 -9.22
CA PHE A 691 27.95 18.18 -10.33
C PHE A 691 28.90 18.96 -11.24
N GLY A 692 30.07 19.36 -10.73
CA GLY A 692 31.13 20.00 -11.52
C GLY A 692 31.90 19.06 -12.44
N ASP A 693 31.81 17.74 -12.23
CA ASP A 693 32.44 16.74 -13.09
C ASP A 693 31.56 16.46 -14.33
N GLU A 694 31.94 17.00 -15.49
CA GLU A 694 31.19 16.81 -16.73
C GLU A 694 31.18 15.34 -17.22
N GLU A 695 32.23 14.56 -16.92
CA GLU A 695 32.31 13.15 -17.36
C GLU A 695 31.31 12.28 -16.62
N LEU A 696 30.94 12.61 -15.37
CA LEU A 696 29.88 11.90 -14.65
C LEU A 696 28.47 12.21 -15.17
N GLY A 697 28.28 13.37 -15.81
CA GLY A 697 27.01 13.71 -16.47
C GLY A 697 26.76 12.88 -17.74
N HIS A 698 27.83 12.40 -18.36
CA HIS A 698 27.80 11.54 -19.55
C HIS A 698 28.92 10.49 -19.49
N PRO A 699 28.81 9.49 -18.57
CA PRO A 699 29.89 8.53 -18.36
C PRO A 699 30.12 7.73 -19.64
N ARG A 700 31.37 7.34 -19.91
CA ARG A 700 31.72 6.56 -21.10
C ARG A 700 32.17 5.16 -20.68
N PRO A 701 31.79 4.10 -21.43
CA PRO A 701 32.37 2.79 -21.22
C PRO A 701 33.89 2.83 -21.52
N PRO A 702 34.67 1.90 -20.96
CA PRO A 702 36.04 1.67 -21.42
C PRO A 702 36.05 1.49 -22.95
N GLU A 703 37.02 2.11 -23.64
CA GLU A 703 37.05 2.05 -25.11
C GLU A 703 37.14 0.60 -25.60
N GLU A 704 36.03 0.05 -26.13
CA GLU A 704 36.06 -1.18 -26.91
C GLU A 704 36.53 -0.84 -28.33
N GLU A 705 37.74 -1.27 -28.69
CA GLU A 705 38.31 -1.19 -30.06
C GLU A 705 37.34 -1.69 -31.17
N GLU A 706 36.38 -2.55 -30.81
CA GLU A 706 35.38 -3.10 -31.71
C GLU A 706 34.24 -2.14 -32.08
N VAL A 707 33.88 -1.17 -31.23
CA VAL A 707 32.81 -0.20 -31.51
C VAL A 707 33.23 0.79 -32.61
N LYS A 708 34.52 1.17 -32.61
CA LYS A 708 35.13 2.02 -33.66
C LYS A 708 35.10 1.33 -35.04
N LYS A 709 35.12 -0.01 -35.09
CA LYS A 709 35.16 -0.79 -36.34
C LYS A 709 33.81 -0.97 -37.03
N ARG A 710 32.69 -0.73 -36.33
CA ARG A 710 31.32 -0.97 -36.82
C ARG A 710 30.56 0.29 -37.24
N ALA A 711 31.22 1.45 -37.25
CA ALA A 711 30.58 2.72 -37.55
C ALA A 711 30.01 2.74 -38.99
N HIS A 712 28.67 2.72 -39.08
CA HIS A 712 27.96 2.93 -40.33
C HIS A 712 28.28 4.32 -40.89
N ARG A 713 28.31 4.47 -42.22
CA ARG A 713 28.60 5.75 -42.91
C ARG A 713 27.72 6.94 -42.49
N HIS A 714 26.54 6.65 -41.94
CA HIS A 714 25.53 7.62 -41.49
C HIS A 714 25.26 7.52 -39.99
N THR A 715 26.28 7.17 -39.21
CA THR A 715 26.14 7.00 -37.76
C THR A 715 25.81 8.34 -37.09
N LEU A 716 24.84 8.33 -36.17
CA LEU A 716 24.47 9.50 -35.38
C LEU A 716 25.61 9.88 -34.40
N PRO A 717 25.66 11.13 -33.91
CA PRO A 717 26.68 11.55 -32.95
C PRO A 717 26.72 10.67 -31.69
N ARG A 718 27.90 10.59 -31.06
CA ARG A 718 28.19 9.75 -29.88
C ARG A 718 27.87 8.24 -30.05
N PRO A 719 28.32 7.59 -31.13
CA PRO A 719 28.06 6.15 -31.31
C PRO A 719 28.67 5.25 -30.25
N GLU A 720 29.72 5.72 -29.57
CA GLU A 720 30.41 4.98 -28.51
C GLU A 720 29.55 4.80 -27.25
N ASN A 721 28.63 5.73 -26.96
CA ASN A 721 27.72 5.60 -25.83
C ASN A 721 26.42 6.40 -26.02
N PRO A 722 25.46 5.87 -26.80
CA PRO A 722 24.20 6.57 -27.09
C PRO A 722 23.28 6.67 -25.87
N ASN A 723 23.39 5.76 -24.90
CA ASN A 723 22.67 5.81 -23.64
C ASN A 723 23.52 5.16 -22.53
N PRO A 724 24.00 5.93 -21.53
CA PRO A 724 24.92 5.43 -20.53
C PRO A 724 24.36 4.30 -19.66
N TRP A 725 23.04 4.23 -19.50
CA TRP A 725 22.38 3.16 -18.74
C TRP A 725 22.54 1.79 -19.39
N THR A 726 22.66 1.72 -20.72
CA THR A 726 22.77 0.42 -21.42
C THR A 726 24.04 -0.33 -21.02
N TRP A 727 25.17 0.37 -20.91
CA TRP A 727 26.42 -0.18 -20.43
C TRP A 727 26.37 -0.46 -18.92
N ILE A 728 25.97 0.53 -18.11
CA ILE A 728 25.94 0.39 -16.64
C ILE A 728 25.10 -0.83 -16.22
N LEU A 729 23.92 -0.99 -16.80
CA LEU A 729 23.01 -2.08 -16.44
C LEU A 729 23.50 -3.43 -16.98
N ARG A 730 24.12 -3.47 -18.18
CA ARG A 730 24.77 -4.68 -18.70
C ARG A 730 25.83 -5.18 -17.74
N GLU A 731 26.73 -4.31 -17.28
CA GLU A 731 27.80 -4.67 -16.35
C GLU A 731 27.25 -5.04 -14.96
N ALA A 732 26.18 -4.37 -14.52
CA ALA A 732 25.53 -4.68 -13.26
C ALA A 732 24.92 -6.09 -13.21
N ILE A 733 24.32 -6.55 -14.32
CA ILE A 733 23.67 -7.88 -14.42
C ILE A 733 24.67 -9.02 -14.21
N VAL A 734 25.90 -8.87 -14.71
CA VAL A 734 26.94 -9.90 -14.65
C VAL A 734 27.96 -9.65 -13.53
N ASN A 735 27.77 -8.60 -12.73
CA ASN A 735 28.68 -8.29 -11.65
C ASN A 735 28.64 -9.43 -10.62
N PRO A 736 29.80 -9.87 -10.10
CA PRO A 736 29.82 -10.88 -9.06
C PRO A 736 29.09 -10.41 -7.80
N ASP A 737 29.24 -9.15 -7.39
CA ASP A 737 28.63 -8.65 -6.16
C ASP A 737 27.10 -8.54 -6.29
N ASP A 738 26.36 -9.03 -5.30
CA ASP A 738 24.90 -9.03 -5.33
C ASP A 738 24.28 -7.66 -5.10
N HIS A 739 25.00 -6.72 -4.47
CA HIS A 739 24.53 -5.36 -4.18
C HIS A 739 24.64 -4.44 -5.39
N VAL A 740 25.57 -4.69 -6.31
CA VAL A 740 25.71 -3.91 -7.55
C VAL A 740 24.43 -3.91 -8.40
N PRO A 741 23.84 -5.06 -8.82
CA PRO A 741 22.60 -5.04 -9.59
C PRO A 741 21.44 -4.41 -8.82
N LYS A 742 21.36 -4.59 -7.49
CA LYS A 742 20.36 -3.93 -6.63
C LYS A 742 20.50 -2.40 -6.70
N CYS A 743 21.72 -1.89 -6.55
CA CYS A 743 22.01 -0.45 -6.49
C CYS A 743 21.78 0.20 -7.86
N GLN A 744 22.34 -0.38 -8.93
CA GLN A 744 22.21 0.17 -10.28
C GLN A 744 20.77 0.14 -10.77
N ARG A 745 20.01 -0.91 -10.44
CA ARG A 745 18.56 -0.99 -10.69
C ARG A 745 17.79 0.14 -10.00
N ALA A 746 18.09 0.41 -8.73
CA ALA A 746 17.43 1.47 -7.97
C ALA A 746 17.74 2.85 -8.55
N LEU A 747 19.01 3.15 -8.84
CA LEU A 747 19.42 4.42 -9.44
C LEU A 747 18.81 4.61 -10.85
N ALA A 748 18.74 3.55 -11.66
CA ALA A 748 18.08 3.60 -12.96
C ALA A 748 16.58 3.90 -12.84
N HIS A 749 15.91 3.31 -11.84
CA HIS A 749 14.50 3.59 -11.56
C HIS A 749 14.29 5.04 -11.13
N TYR A 750 15.12 5.56 -10.23
CA TYR A 750 15.04 6.96 -9.81
C TYR A 750 15.30 7.92 -10.97
N ALA A 751 16.26 7.60 -11.84
CA ALA A 751 16.51 8.37 -13.06
C ALA A 751 15.32 8.32 -14.04
N ASN A 752 14.61 7.20 -14.12
CA ASN A 752 13.40 7.09 -14.95
C ASN A 752 12.27 7.99 -14.45
N LEU A 753 12.09 8.12 -13.14
CA LEU A 753 11.06 8.96 -12.55
C LEU A 753 11.45 10.45 -12.50
N TYR A 754 12.69 10.74 -12.11
CA TYR A 754 13.12 12.07 -11.69
C TYR A 754 14.31 12.61 -12.50
N GLY A 755 14.79 11.90 -13.52
CA GLY A 755 15.96 12.29 -14.30
C GLY A 755 15.79 13.60 -15.08
N ALA A 756 14.54 14.00 -15.34
CA ALA A 756 14.20 15.27 -15.99
C ALA A 756 14.03 16.45 -15.02
N ARG A 757 14.26 16.27 -13.71
CA ARG A 757 14.18 17.36 -12.74
C ARG A 757 15.25 18.41 -13.05
N GLU A 758 14.82 19.66 -13.14
CA GLU A 758 15.69 20.80 -13.41
C GLU A 758 16.49 21.19 -12.16
N LYS A 759 17.61 21.88 -12.38
CA LYS A 759 18.39 22.48 -11.29
C LYS A 759 17.53 23.41 -10.44
N ALA A 760 17.88 23.52 -9.15
CA ALA A 760 17.15 24.34 -8.18
C ALA A 760 15.66 23.95 -7.98
N SER A 761 15.26 22.73 -8.35
CA SER A 761 13.92 22.20 -8.02
C SER A 761 13.71 22.02 -6.52
N PHE A 762 14.80 21.93 -5.76
CA PHE A 762 14.79 21.82 -4.30
C PHE A 762 15.43 23.06 -3.68
N SER A 763 14.85 23.54 -2.59
CA SER A 763 15.41 24.59 -1.74
C SER A 763 15.42 24.14 -0.29
N LEU A 764 16.47 24.46 0.43
CA LEU A 764 16.53 24.27 1.88
C LEU A 764 15.96 25.48 2.59
N LYS A 765 15.33 25.25 3.74
CA LYS A 765 14.88 26.34 4.61
C LYS A 765 16.03 27.05 5.33
N ALA A 766 17.14 26.36 5.54
CA ALA A 766 18.31 26.94 6.20
C ALA A 766 19.05 27.88 5.24
N ASP A 767 19.61 28.96 5.80
CA ASP A 767 20.49 29.87 5.05
C ASP A 767 21.69 29.10 4.48
N ALA A 768 22.12 29.46 3.27
CA ALA A 768 23.21 28.78 2.55
C ALA A 768 24.52 28.72 3.34
N GLU A 769 24.81 29.73 4.18
CA GLU A 769 26.01 29.76 5.03
C GLU A 769 25.93 28.82 6.24
N GLN A 770 24.72 28.53 6.71
CA GLN A 770 24.45 27.69 7.89
C GLN A 770 24.11 26.24 7.50
N SER A 771 23.85 25.99 6.22
CA SER A 771 23.50 24.66 5.73
C SER A 771 24.68 23.68 5.80
N GLY A 772 24.37 22.45 6.22
CA GLY A 772 25.25 21.29 6.15
C GLY A 772 25.35 20.67 4.75
N ILE A 773 24.53 21.16 3.80
CA ILE A 773 24.46 20.72 2.41
C ILE A 773 24.83 21.91 1.51
N LYS A 774 26.04 21.88 0.95
CA LYS A 774 26.56 22.94 0.09
C LYS A 774 26.28 22.64 -1.37
N GLY A 775 25.89 23.66 -2.14
CA GLY A 775 25.62 23.53 -3.57
C GLY A 775 24.27 22.88 -3.87
N ILE A 776 23.24 23.08 -3.03
CA ILE A 776 21.91 22.49 -3.24
C ILE A 776 21.27 22.98 -4.55
N GLU A 777 21.60 24.19 -4.98
CA GLU A 777 21.18 24.79 -6.24
C GLU A 777 21.64 24.00 -7.48
N GLU A 778 22.72 23.22 -7.37
CA GLU A 778 23.23 22.36 -8.45
C GLU A 778 22.46 21.04 -8.56
N LEU A 779 21.64 20.69 -7.55
CA LEU A 779 20.90 19.45 -7.52
C LEU A 779 19.87 19.38 -8.65
N ASP A 780 20.02 18.38 -9.51
CA ASP A 780 19.09 18.06 -10.58
C ASP A 780 18.89 16.54 -10.72
N GLY A 781 18.05 16.13 -11.67
CA GLY A 781 17.76 14.73 -11.96
C GLY A 781 18.97 13.89 -12.39
N THR A 782 20.09 14.50 -12.79
CA THR A 782 21.31 13.78 -13.18
C THR A 782 22.04 13.16 -12.00
N LEU A 783 21.66 13.49 -10.75
CA LEU A 783 22.19 12.89 -9.52
C LEU A 783 22.29 11.36 -9.62
N PHE A 784 21.22 10.72 -10.08
CA PHE A 784 21.11 9.26 -10.10
C PHE A 784 22.06 8.64 -11.14
N LEU A 785 22.23 9.27 -12.30
CA LEU A 785 23.19 8.83 -13.32
C LEU A 785 24.63 9.04 -12.83
N ARG A 786 24.92 10.18 -12.19
CA ARG A 786 26.25 10.47 -11.63
C ARG A 786 26.62 9.47 -10.53
N ALA A 787 25.68 9.16 -9.64
CA ALA A 787 25.85 8.12 -8.64
C ALA A 787 26.12 6.75 -9.28
N ALA A 788 25.31 6.37 -10.28
CA ALA A 788 25.45 5.10 -10.99
C ALA A 788 26.81 4.98 -11.71
N ALA A 789 27.29 6.07 -12.31
CA ALA A 789 28.59 6.18 -12.93
C ALA A 789 29.72 5.94 -11.92
N LEU A 790 29.67 6.61 -10.75
CA LEU A 790 30.64 6.43 -9.68
C LEU A 790 30.66 4.99 -9.16
N THR A 791 29.48 4.40 -8.91
CA THR A 791 29.34 3.00 -8.51
C THR A 791 29.96 2.07 -9.55
N GLN A 792 29.69 2.28 -10.84
CA GLN A 792 30.23 1.49 -11.93
C GLN A 792 31.76 1.64 -12.05
N GLN A 793 32.28 2.86 -11.95
CA GLN A 793 33.72 3.12 -12.00
C GLN A 793 34.47 2.50 -10.83
N ARG A 794 33.85 2.36 -9.65
CA ARG A 794 34.47 1.74 -8.47
C ARG A 794 34.35 0.22 -8.46
N LEU A 795 33.16 -0.31 -8.75
CA LEU A 795 32.82 -1.73 -8.58
C LEU A 795 32.83 -2.55 -9.87
N GLY A 796 32.95 -1.91 -11.03
CA GLY A 796 33.13 -2.57 -12.33
C GLY A 796 34.60 -2.82 -12.70
N ARG A 797 35.55 -2.62 -11.78
CA ARG A 797 36.97 -2.87 -12.02
C ARG A 797 37.29 -4.35 -11.86
N ASP A 798 38.10 -4.87 -12.78
CA ASP A 798 38.69 -6.19 -12.60
C ASP A 798 39.51 -6.24 -11.32
N ARG A 799 39.29 -7.29 -10.53
CA ARG A 799 40.10 -7.61 -9.36
C ARG A 799 40.99 -8.80 -9.70
N GLU A 800 42.28 -8.67 -9.43
CA GLU A 800 43.26 -9.74 -9.66
C GLU A 800 42.95 -11.01 -8.86
N GLU A 801 42.32 -10.86 -7.68
CA GLU A 801 41.84 -11.96 -6.85
C GLU A 801 40.38 -11.72 -6.44
N VAL A 802 39.53 -12.74 -6.61
CA VAL A 802 38.17 -12.75 -6.06
C VAL A 802 38.28 -12.93 -4.54
N PRO A 803 37.89 -11.95 -3.71
CA PRO A 803 38.10 -12.05 -2.27
C PRO A 803 37.26 -13.20 -1.66
N LYS A 804 37.82 -13.92 -0.66
CA LYS A 804 37.17 -15.09 -0.03
C LYS A 804 35.80 -14.80 0.56
N LEU A 805 35.63 -13.60 1.09
CA LEU A 805 34.35 -12.99 1.41
C LEU A 805 34.09 -12.02 0.27
N GLN A 806 32.95 -12.06 -0.41
CA GLN A 806 32.63 -11.21 -1.57
C GLN A 806 32.57 -9.70 -1.20
N ILE A 807 33.69 -9.11 -0.79
CA ILE A 807 33.79 -7.77 -0.23
C ILE A 807 34.24 -6.84 -1.35
N TYR A 808 33.27 -6.41 -2.17
CA TYR A 808 33.52 -5.47 -3.26
C TYR A 808 33.40 -4.01 -2.81
N TRP A 809 32.51 -3.75 -1.86
CA TRP A 809 32.22 -2.41 -1.34
C TRP A 809 33.26 -1.95 -0.33
N ASP A 810 33.46 -0.63 -0.29
CA ASP A 810 34.28 0.01 0.72
C ASP A 810 33.60 -0.05 2.10
N ARG A 811 34.43 -0.14 3.13
CA ARG A 811 34.01 -0.53 4.48
C ARG A 811 34.62 0.33 5.59
N ARG A 812 35.05 1.55 5.22
CA ARG A 812 35.77 2.46 6.10
C ARG A 812 34.87 3.52 6.74
N GLY A 813 33.61 3.63 6.31
CA GLY A 813 32.74 4.75 6.63
C GLY A 813 33.40 6.09 6.31
N TYR A 814 33.09 7.12 7.11
CA TYR A 814 33.59 8.49 6.95
C TYR A 814 34.23 9.08 8.23
N MET A 815 34.47 8.24 9.24
CA MET A 815 34.97 8.65 10.58
C MET A 815 36.46 9.03 10.63
N GLY A 816 37.22 8.83 9.55
CA GLY A 816 38.67 9.05 9.51
C GLY A 816 39.45 8.00 10.31
N GLY A 817 40.38 7.29 9.66
CA GLY A 817 41.21 6.24 10.31
C GLY A 817 40.60 4.84 10.33
N GLY A 818 39.53 4.57 9.57
CA GLY A 818 39.02 3.22 9.35
C GLY A 818 39.96 2.41 8.42
N ASP A 819 40.33 1.22 8.87
CA ASP A 819 40.89 0.15 8.04
C ASP A 819 39.76 -0.45 7.17
N ASP A 820 40.07 -1.02 6.01
CA ASP A 820 39.14 -1.84 5.20
C ASP A 820 38.73 -3.15 5.90
N SER A 821 39.27 -3.43 7.09
CA SER A 821 38.92 -4.58 7.95
C SER A 821 37.55 -4.44 8.61
N TYR A 822 36.50 -4.73 7.85
CA TYR A 822 35.39 -5.50 8.43
C TYR A 822 35.59 -6.98 8.18
#